data_AF-A0A7V9ZGG9-F1
#
_entry.id   AF-A0A7V9ZGG9-F1
#
_cell.length_a   1.000
_cell.length_b   1.000
_cell.length_c   1.000
_cell.angle_alpha   90.00
_cell.angle_beta   90.00
_cell.angle_gamma   90.00
#
_symmetry.space_group_name_H-M   'P 1'
#
loop_
_entity.id
_entity.type
_entity.pdbx_description
1 polymer ?
#
loop_
_entity_poly.entity_id
_entity_poly.type
_entity_poly.pdbx_seq_one_letter_code
_entity_poly.pdbx_strand_id
1 'polypeptide(L)'
;MPLSVERVRRVEIWSAWQCAGGSRISIITDVVALSSLESVAGADRLVVSVPSNSLAIADLIEDRVIRVDESDTLFDEWKVVRIGDDTGTGVRTIEAAPLATTDLAGAGLLEQTLGDGSRIHDFEGVGLTVSQQITQFILPVLAAAGLTWVTLGTVAPLFPINVAYSWDSPLAALQRLAAASQSELLIRRVGTTGYAIDVIDAIGEGMNTADIRSQKNLPGLRIERTTQGQVTKLYPKGATNGEESSTMARATWKVTVVAGSVITIADSAGGDGPVVFDNQLDGLYLRKANGVLSLISASSATFQTVTVADASSIAVNDLIQFRASATGADLTWLSVPGVPVKSGSLDLTDIPGTNNLIKNPTARIWPGSVAVPPTNWAFAGTPAVLKQTAAPYVKTGSTSIQVTAFSSGDGVVTDAVPVFPTAERPFVALFASVWVVSGQVRVEAILTLPTGTAVRPVLPAIASSSIAGQWENLGITGNDLNLLTAGATAIAVRIVQNGTTPATFYVDSAQVTQSASQEPFVEGSGGTKLWQMANERLRTSGGPLVSYDASIVDLARLDPGNFGDNARVTLGAKARVREPRLTIAVTTRILEIERDYLIPGNTRLTLSNRPDDLAGTFARPKRVPRILTDASELDENSEQRSSVIGLNNFRVISETTSERTYGWTRGALVASVWAGVRDFDTPLPAGPWDAVMAE
;
A
#
# COMPACT_ATOMS: atom_id res chain seq x y z
N MET A 1 7.58 41.16 -31.07
CA MET A 1 6.55 41.59 -30.10
C MET A 1 6.90 40.97 -28.76
N PRO A 2 6.76 41.67 -27.62
CA PRO A 2 6.80 41.00 -26.32
C PRO A 2 5.59 40.07 -26.22
N LEU A 3 5.83 38.78 -25.99
CA LEU A 3 4.75 37.84 -25.68
C LEU A 3 4.14 38.27 -24.34
N SER A 4 2.83 38.55 -24.34
CA SER A 4 2.06 38.74 -23.10
C SER A 4 1.83 37.37 -22.46
N VAL A 5 2.90 36.83 -21.87
CA VAL A 5 2.88 35.61 -21.07
C VAL A 5 1.76 35.71 -20.03
N GLU A 6 0.96 34.65 -19.85
CA GLU A 6 0.03 34.53 -18.72
C GLU A 6 0.83 34.36 -17.41
N ARG A 7 1.32 35.50 -16.93
CA ARG A 7 1.84 35.68 -15.56
C ARG A 7 0.67 35.65 -14.59
N VAL A 8 0.95 35.43 -13.31
CA VAL A 8 -0.02 35.71 -12.23
C VAL A 8 -0.58 37.11 -12.44
N ARG A 9 -1.90 37.20 -12.61
CA ARG A 9 -2.61 38.44 -12.93
C ARG A 9 -2.62 39.38 -11.73
N ARG A 10 -2.72 38.82 -10.53
CA ARG A 10 -2.78 39.50 -9.24
C ARG A 10 -2.55 38.51 -8.10
N VAL A 11 -1.95 38.99 -7.03
CA VAL A 11 -1.96 38.32 -5.72
C VAL A 11 -2.93 39.09 -4.84
N GLU A 12 -3.95 38.43 -4.32
CA GLU A 12 -5.02 39.07 -3.54
C GLU A 12 -5.01 38.58 -2.09
N ILE A 13 -5.36 39.46 -1.16
CA ILE A 13 -5.54 39.12 0.25
C ILE A 13 -7.04 39.02 0.52
N TRP A 14 -7.46 37.90 1.10
CA TRP A 14 -8.84 37.54 1.37
C TRP A 14 -9.07 37.32 2.86
N SER A 15 -10.26 37.72 3.33
CA SER A 15 -10.62 37.68 4.75
C SER A 15 -10.74 36.26 5.31
N ALA A 16 -11.11 35.31 4.46
CA ALA A 16 -11.16 33.85 4.66
C ALA A 16 -11.16 33.16 3.27
N TRP A 17 -11.26 31.83 3.23
CA TRP A 17 -11.47 31.07 1.98
C TRP A 17 -12.71 31.57 1.23
N GLN A 18 -12.66 31.70 -0.10
CA GLN A 18 -13.80 32.21 -0.88
C GLN A 18 -15.07 31.35 -0.70
N CYS A 19 -14.91 30.02 -0.63
CA CYS A 19 -16.01 29.09 -0.39
C CYS A 19 -16.60 29.18 1.03
N ALA A 20 -15.85 29.72 2.00
CA ALA A 20 -16.31 30.01 3.35
C ALA A 20 -16.97 31.41 3.48
N GLY A 21 -17.33 32.05 2.35
CA GLY A 21 -17.86 33.41 2.33
C GLY A 21 -16.79 34.50 2.47
N GLY A 22 -15.51 34.15 2.32
CA GLY A 22 -14.41 35.09 2.31
C GLY A 22 -14.57 36.17 1.24
N SER A 23 -14.03 37.36 1.53
CA SER A 23 -14.07 38.54 0.67
C SER A 23 -12.67 39.11 0.48
N ARG A 24 -12.37 39.62 -0.71
CA ARG A 24 -11.10 40.30 -0.97
C ARG A 24 -10.99 41.58 -0.15
N ILE A 25 -9.91 41.71 0.62
CA ILE A 25 -9.52 42.89 1.37
C ILE A 25 -8.71 43.82 0.45
N SER A 26 -7.60 43.33 -0.09
CA SER A 26 -6.67 44.13 -0.90
C SER A 26 -5.89 43.29 -1.93
N ILE A 27 -4.99 43.94 -2.66
CA ILE A 27 -4.16 43.35 -3.73
C ILE A 27 -2.71 43.73 -3.44
N ILE A 28 -1.81 42.74 -3.49
CA ILE A 28 -0.37 42.97 -3.36
C ILE A 28 0.17 43.36 -4.74
N THR A 29 0.50 44.64 -4.92
CA THR A 29 0.96 45.18 -6.21
C THR A 29 2.47 45.13 -6.41
N ASP A 30 3.22 44.96 -5.32
CA ASP A 30 4.68 45.11 -5.23
C ASP A 30 5.38 43.82 -4.76
N VAL A 31 4.93 42.66 -5.25
CA VAL A 31 5.51 41.35 -4.89
C VAL A 31 6.96 41.24 -5.39
N VAL A 32 7.90 40.96 -4.48
CA VAL A 32 9.34 40.76 -4.77
C VAL A 32 9.62 39.33 -5.22
N ALA A 33 9.02 38.34 -4.55
CA ALA A 33 9.13 36.92 -4.89
C ALA A 33 7.80 36.23 -4.62
N LEU A 34 7.44 35.26 -5.47
CA LEU A 34 6.23 34.45 -5.33
C LEU A 34 6.54 33.03 -5.80
N SER A 35 6.57 32.08 -4.88
CA SER A 35 6.79 30.67 -5.20
C SER A 35 5.89 29.72 -4.43
N SER A 36 5.37 28.69 -5.11
CA SER A 36 4.77 27.53 -4.45
C SER A 36 5.72 26.33 -4.47
N LEU A 37 5.56 25.47 -3.49
CA LEU A 37 5.95 24.07 -3.56
C LEU A 37 4.66 23.25 -3.45
N GLU A 38 4.48 22.34 -4.39
CA GLU A 38 3.44 21.30 -4.37
C GLU A 38 4.12 19.93 -4.40
N SER A 39 3.63 18.98 -3.61
CA SER A 39 4.23 17.66 -3.43
C SER A 39 3.15 16.60 -3.30
N VAL A 40 3.35 15.45 -3.95
CA VAL A 40 2.47 14.26 -3.78
C VAL A 40 2.48 13.79 -2.31
N ALA A 41 3.49 14.18 -1.53
CA ALA A 41 3.57 13.95 -0.09
C ALA A 41 2.76 14.95 0.77
N GLY A 42 2.06 15.92 0.16
CA GLY A 42 1.28 16.95 0.88
C GLY A 42 2.14 17.98 1.64
N ALA A 43 3.41 18.14 1.24
CA ALA A 43 4.34 19.12 1.81
C ALA A 43 4.16 20.55 1.23
N ASP A 44 2.92 20.89 0.86
CA ASP A 44 2.63 22.05 0.02
C ASP A 44 2.73 23.36 0.82
N ARG A 45 3.21 24.41 0.15
CA ARG A 45 3.30 25.76 0.71
C ARG A 45 3.39 26.82 -0.38
N LEU A 46 3.00 28.04 -0.04
CA LEU A 46 3.28 29.26 -0.78
C LEU A 46 4.23 30.14 0.04
N VAL A 47 5.23 30.72 -0.61
CA VAL A 47 6.10 31.76 -0.06
C VAL A 47 5.92 33.03 -0.89
N VAL A 48 5.59 34.13 -0.21
CA VAL A 48 5.45 35.46 -0.81
C VAL A 48 6.41 36.41 -0.11
N SER A 49 7.21 37.15 -0.87
CA SER A 49 8.07 38.20 -0.33
C SER A 49 7.59 39.56 -0.80
N VAL A 50 7.45 40.51 0.12
CA VAL A 50 6.95 41.88 -0.14
C VAL A 50 7.87 42.92 0.52
N PRO A 51 8.03 44.14 -0.02
CA PRO A 51 8.79 45.21 0.61
C PRO A 51 8.18 45.58 1.95
N SER A 52 8.98 45.85 2.98
CA SER A 52 8.52 46.20 4.33
C SER A 52 7.70 47.50 4.42
N ASN A 53 7.66 48.28 3.33
CA ASN A 53 6.83 49.47 3.15
C ASN A 53 5.63 49.26 2.19
N SER A 54 5.34 48.02 1.78
CA SER A 54 4.17 47.67 0.97
C SER A 54 2.88 48.08 1.70
N LEU A 55 1.97 48.71 0.95
CA LEU A 55 0.65 49.09 1.48
C LEU A 55 -0.19 47.87 1.90
N ALA A 56 0.09 46.70 1.34
CA ALA A 56 -0.64 45.46 1.64
C ALA A 56 -0.22 44.80 2.98
N ILE A 57 0.89 45.24 3.60
CA ILE A 57 1.37 44.64 4.87
C ILE A 57 0.36 44.78 6.01
N ALA A 58 -0.43 45.86 6.04
CA ALA A 58 -1.46 46.05 7.07
C ALA A 58 -2.58 45.00 7.00
N ASP A 59 -2.80 44.38 5.84
CA ASP A 59 -3.80 43.35 5.61
C ASP A 59 -3.22 41.92 5.67
N LEU A 60 -1.89 41.79 5.53
CA LEU A 60 -1.16 40.53 5.73
C LEU A 60 -1.04 40.25 7.23
N ILE A 61 -2.03 39.52 7.75
CA ILE A 61 -2.05 38.95 9.10
C ILE A 61 -2.26 37.43 9.01
N GLU A 62 -1.90 36.70 10.06
CA GLU A 62 -2.15 35.26 10.18
C GLU A 62 -3.64 34.90 9.99
N ASP A 63 -3.92 33.67 9.57
CA ASP A 63 -5.25 33.13 9.19
C ASP A 63 -5.94 33.80 7.99
N ARG A 64 -5.41 34.87 7.40
CA ARG A 64 -5.86 35.39 6.09
C ARG A 64 -5.54 34.41 4.97
N VAL A 65 -6.26 34.55 3.86
CA VAL A 65 -6.02 33.74 2.66
C VAL A 65 -5.35 34.59 1.60
N ILE A 66 -4.18 34.16 1.11
CA ILE A 66 -3.55 34.66 -0.11
C ILE A 66 -4.12 33.88 -1.28
N ARG A 67 -4.70 34.59 -2.24
CA ARG A 67 -5.14 34.04 -3.53
C ARG A 67 -4.14 34.40 -4.61
N VAL A 68 -3.65 33.38 -5.32
CA VAL A 68 -2.82 33.53 -6.52
C VAL A 68 -3.71 33.35 -7.74
N ASP A 69 -4.00 34.45 -8.44
CA ASP A 69 -4.95 34.48 -9.56
C ASP A 69 -4.21 34.31 -10.90
N GLU A 70 -4.39 33.17 -11.57
CA GLU A 70 -3.84 32.93 -12.91
C GLU A 70 -4.80 33.45 -13.99
N SER A 71 -6.10 33.19 -13.85
CA SER A 71 -7.17 33.70 -14.71
C SER A 71 -8.49 33.89 -13.93
N ASP A 72 -9.52 34.45 -14.57
CA ASP A 72 -10.84 34.65 -13.93
C ASP A 72 -11.49 33.33 -13.41
N THR A 73 -11.05 32.17 -13.91
CA THR A 73 -11.54 30.84 -13.52
C THR A 73 -10.50 29.94 -12.86
N LEU A 74 -9.22 30.33 -12.87
CA LEU A 74 -8.11 29.53 -12.35
C LEU A 74 -7.31 30.30 -11.30
N PHE A 75 -7.37 29.83 -10.06
CA PHE A 75 -6.66 30.42 -8.94
C PHE A 75 -6.51 29.41 -7.79
N ASP A 76 -5.44 29.59 -7.04
CA ASP A 76 -5.13 28.82 -5.84
C ASP A 76 -5.28 29.71 -4.60
N GLU A 77 -5.68 29.12 -3.48
CA GLU A 77 -5.88 29.79 -2.19
C GLU A 77 -4.96 29.15 -1.15
N TRP A 78 -4.29 29.97 -0.33
CA TRP A 78 -3.30 29.56 0.66
C TRP A 78 -3.48 30.38 1.93
N LYS A 79 -3.68 29.75 3.09
CA LYS A 79 -3.86 30.44 4.37
C LYS A 79 -2.51 30.82 4.97
N VAL A 80 -2.34 32.09 5.37
CA VAL A 80 -1.14 32.63 6.01
C VAL A 80 -0.93 31.95 7.36
N VAL A 81 0.21 31.26 7.51
CA VAL A 81 0.59 30.54 8.74
C VAL A 81 1.76 31.19 9.47
N ARG A 82 2.57 32.02 8.78
CA ARG A 82 3.72 32.70 9.38
C ARG A 82 4.09 33.95 8.59
N ILE A 83 4.40 35.02 9.31
CA ILE A 83 5.01 36.24 8.77
C ILE A 83 6.40 36.39 9.39
N GLY A 84 7.42 36.58 8.56
CA GLY A 84 8.80 36.79 8.97
C GLY A 84 9.31 38.15 8.52
N ASP A 85 9.76 38.96 9.47
CA ASP A 85 10.40 40.26 9.23
C ASP A 85 11.92 40.07 9.11
N ASP A 86 12.50 40.38 7.95
CA ASP A 86 13.95 40.46 7.77
C ASP A 86 14.40 41.92 7.75
N THR A 87 14.94 42.36 8.88
CA THR A 87 15.43 43.73 9.08
C THR A 87 16.66 44.06 8.24
N GLY A 88 17.37 43.06 7.69
CA GLY A 88 18.55 43.26 6.86
C GLY A 88 18.25 43.52 5.38
N THR A 89 17.16 42.96 4.86
CA THR A 89 16.79 43.06 3.43
C THR A 89 15.70 44.09 3.14
N GLY A 90 14.99 44.58 4.16
CA GLY A 90 13.84 45.47 3.97
C GLY A 90 12.64 44.76 3.34
N VAL A 91 12.59 43.43 3.45
CA VAL A 91 11.56 42.56 2.88
C VAL A 91 10.91 41.74 3.99
N ARG A 92 9.58 41.57 3.91
CA ARG A 92 8.83 40.60 4.71
C ARG A 92 8.60 39.33 3.92
N THR A 93 8.80 38.17 4.55
CA THR A 93 8.53 36.86 3.97
C THR A 93 7.31 36.25 4.63
N ILE A 94 6.26 36.00 3.85
CA ILE A 94 5.02 35.39 4.27
C ILE A 94 5.00 33.95 3.79
N GLU A 95 4.80 33.01 4.72
CA GLU A 95 4.59 31.59 4.44
C GLU A 95 3.11 31.27 4.65
N ALA A 96 2.51 30.68 3.62
CA ALA A 96 1.11 30.28 3.59
C ALA A 96 1.00 28.80 3.19
N ALA A 97 -0.07 28.14 3.61
CA ALA A 97 -0.22 26.70 3.55
C ALA A 97 -1.62 26.32 3.01
N PRO A 98 -1.80 25.13 2.43
CA PRO A 98 -3.09 24.70 1.91
C PRO A 98 -4.12 24.45 3.03
N LEU A 99 -5.37 24.25 2.61
CA LEU A 99 -6.48 23.86 3.49
C LEU A 99 -6.16 22.62 4.36
N ALA A 100 -5.45 21.65 3.78
CA ALA A 100 -5.16 20.37 4.41
C ALA A 100 -4.39 20.54 5.73
N THR A 101 -3.27 21.26 5.69
CA THR A 101 -2.36 21.46 6.82
C THR A 101 -2.82 22.52 7.81
N THR A 102 -3.90 23.25 7.50
CA THR A 102 -4.44 24.33 8.34
C THR A 102 -5.79 23.91 8.93
N ASP A 103 -6.89 24.12 8.20
CA ASP A 103 -8.23 23.87 8.72
C ASP A 103 -8.51 22.38 8.96
N LEU A 104 -8.11 21.44 8.08
CA LEU A 104 -8.37 20.00 8.31
C LEU A 104 -7.53 19.43 9.47
N ALA A 105 -6.34 19.99 9.73
CA ALA A 105 -5.52 19.62 10.87
C ALA A 105 -6.08 20.18 12.20
N GLY A 106 -6.71 21.37 12.15
CA GLY A 106 -7.26 22.08 13.32
C GLY A 106 -8.74 21.86 13.63
N ALA A 107 -9.50 21.17 12.77
CA ALA A 107 -10.96 20.99 12.88
C ALA A 107 -11.47 20.12 14.05
N GLY A 108 -10.63 19.81 15.05
CA GLY A 108 -10.96 18.94 16.17
C GLY A 108 -10.48 17.50 15.96
N LEU A 109 -11.10 16.56 16.68
CA LEU A 109 -10.73 15.15 16.72
C LEU A 109 -11.87 14.26 16.22
N LEU A 110 -11.54 13.10 15.65
CA LEU A 110 -12.52 12.08 15.31
C LEU A 110 -13.23 11.56 16.57
N GLU A 111 -14.54 11.38 16.47
CA GLU A 111 -15.38 10.83 17.54
C GLU A 111 -16.39 9.82 16.98
N GLN A 112 -16.54 8.69 17.68
CA GLN A 112 -17.65 7.76 17.47
C GLN A 112 -18.65 7.93 18.60
N THR A 113 -19.93 8.16 18.27
CA THR A 113 -21.02 8.15 19.25
C THR A 113 -21.55 6.72 19.39
N LEU A 114 -21.51 6.18 20.62
CA LEU A 114 -22.01 4.85 20.96
C LEU A 114 -23.54 4.86 21.15
N GLY A 115 -24.14 3.67 21.24
CA GLY A 115 -25.60 3.50 21.36
C GLY A 115 -26.22 4.08 22.63
N ASP A 116 -25.40 4.40 23.65
CA ASP A 116 -25.81 5.10 24.88
C ASP A 116 -25.64 6.64 24.79
N GLY A 117 -25.17 7.15 23.65
CA GLY A 117 -24.87 8.57 23.43
C GLY A 117 -23.51 9.03 23.94
N SER A 118 -22.70 8.16 24.53
CA SER A 118 -21.31 8.47 24.89
C SER A 118 -20.44 8.61 23.64
N ARG A 119 -19.31 9.33 23.77
CA ARG A 119 -18.37 9.60 22.68
C ARG A 119 -17.00 9.02 22.99
N ILE A 120 -16.39 8.36 22.02
CA ILE A 120 -15.04 7.80 22.11
C ILE A 120 -14.15 8.29 20.96
N HIS A 121 -12.87 8.51 21.26
CA HIS A 121 -11.84 8.95 20.30
C HIS A 121 -10.86 7.84 19.90
N ASP A 122 -10.96 6.68 20.56
CA ASP A 122 -10.23 5.46 20.27
C ASP A 122 -11.22 4.40 19.77
N PHE A 123 -11.23 4.13 18.46
CA PHE A 123 -12.18 3.20 17.82
C PHE A 123 -11.65 2.67 16.49
N GLU A 124 -12.28 1.62 15.94
CA GLU A 124 -11.87 0.99 14.68
C GLU A 124 -13.00 1.01 13.65
N GLY A 125 -12.70 1.48 12.44
CA GLY A 125 -13.61 1.47 11.28
C GLY A 125 -13.70 0.09 10.62
N VAL A 126 -14.12 -0.94 11.37
CA VAL A 126 -14.11 -2.34 10.92
C VAL A 126 -15.10 -2.58 9.77
N GLY A 127 -14.62 -3.19 8.68
CA GLY A 127 -15.47 -3.65 7.58
C GLY A 127 -16.09 -2.53 6.74
N LEU A 128 -15.58 -1.30 6.83
CA LEU A 128 -16.06 -0.13 6.10
C LEU A 128 -15.11 0.24 4.96
N THR A 129 -15.66 0.65 3.81
CA THR A 129 -14.85 1.21 2.71
C THR A 129 -14.31 2.58 3.08
N VAL A 130 -13.24 3.03 2.41
CA VAL A 130 -12.65 4.38 2.63
C VAL A 130 -13.71 5.48 2.54
N SER A 131 -14.59 5.40 1.52
CA SER A 131 -15.71 6.33 1.33
C SER A 131 -16.69 6.35 2.51
N GLN A 132 -17.02 5.18 3.07
CA GLN A 132 -17.88 5.08 4.25
C GLN A 132 -17.20 5.69 5.48
N GLN A 133 -15.91 5.44 5.71
CA GLN A 133 -15.20 5.99 6.87
C GLN A 133 -15.05 7.52 6.81
N ILE A 134 -14.74 8.08 5.64
CA ILE A 134 -14.72 9.54 5.43
C ILE A 134 -16.11 10.13 5.73
N THR A 135 -17.17 9.51 5.22
CA THR A 135 -18.54 10.02 5.37
C THR A 135 -19.10 9.88 6.79
N GLN A 136 -18.77 8.80 7.50
CA GLN A 136 -19.31 8.50 8.83
C GLN A 136 -18.52 9.17 9.98
N PHE A 137 -17.21 9.36 9.84
CA PHE A 137 -16.36 9.82 10.93
C PHE A 137 -15.68 11.18 10.67
N ILE A 138 -15.30 11.47 9.42
CA ILE A 138 -14.45 12.64 9.10
C ILE A 138 -15.30 13.86 8.72
N LEU A 139 -16.21 13.73 7.74
CA LEU A 139 -17.08 14.83 7.32
C LEU A 139 -17.96 15.41 8.45
N PRO A 140 -18.51 14.62 9.41
CA PRO A 140 -19.29 15.19 10.52
C PRO A 140 -18.46 16.10 11.43
N VAL A 141 -17.20 15.77 11.69
CA VAL A 141 -16.28 16.60 12.49
C VAL A 141 -15.94 17.89 11.75
N LEU A 142 -15.64 17.80 10.45
CA LEU A 142 -15.41 18.97 9.60
C LEU A 142 -16.66 19.90 9.56
N ALA A 143 -17.86 19.33 9.42
CA ALA A 143 -19.11 20.08 9.45
C ALA A 143 -19.35 20.76 10.82
N ALA A 144 -19.04 20.08 11.93
CA ALA A 144 -19.12 20.65 13.27
C ALA A 144 -18.12 21.80 13.49
N ALA A 145 -16.96 21.75 12.84
CA ALA A 145 -15.98 22.85 12.79
C ALA A 145 -16.36 23.97 11.80
N GLY A 146 -17.52 23.91 11.14
CA GLY A 146 -17.99 24.91 10.17
C GLY A 146 -17.48 24.75 8.74
N LEU A 147 -16.73 23.67 8.44
CA LEU A 147 -16.16 23.37 7.13
C LEU A 147 -17.16 22.61 6.24
N THR A 148 -18.43 23.03 6.23
CA THR A 148 -19.55 22.37 5.52
C THR A 148 -19.45 22.39 3.99
N TRP A 149 -18.50 23.15 3.46
CA TRP A 149 -18.12 23.25 2.04
C TRP A 149 -16.98 22.28 1.65
N VAL A 150 -16.48 21.47 2.58
CA VAL A 150 -15.62 20.32 2.30
C VAL A 150 -16.50 19.09 2.12
N THR A 151 -16.37 18.42 0.97
CA THR A 151 -17.21 17.26 0.60
C THR A 151 -16.38 16.03 0.26
N LEU A 152 -17.04 14.88 0.15
CA LEU A 152 -16.43 13.67 -0.41
C LEU A 152 -16.17 13.87 -1.91
N GLY A 153 -14.94 13.57 -2.35
CA GLY A 153 -14.54 13.53 -3.75
C GLY A 153 -14.51 12.12 -4.33
N THR A 154 -13.55 11.89 -5.22
CA THR A 154 -13.30 10.58 -5.82
C THR A 154 -12.56 9.68 -4.84
N VAL A 155 -13.14 8.52 -4.54
CA VAL A 155 -12.49 7.46 -3.75
C VAL A 155 -12.31 6.23 -4.64
N ALA A 156 -11.06 5.89 -4.97
CA ALA A 156 -10.73 4.74 -5.80
C ALA A 156 -10.74 3.39 -5.04
N PRO A 157 -10.31 3.32 -3.75
CA PRO A 157 -10.43 2.10 -2.96
C PRO A 157 -11.89 1.74 -2.65
N LEU A 158 -12.42 0.77 -3.41
CA LEU A 158 -13.80 0.28 -3.26
C LEU A 158 -13.94 -0.86 -2.23
N PHE A 159 -12.83 -1.45 -1.78
CA PHE A 159 -12.83 -2.56 -0.83
C PHE A 159 -12.93 -2.05 0.62
N PRO A 160 -13.54 -2.82 1.54
CA PRO A 160 -13.48 -2.54 2.97
C PRO A 160 -12.04 -2.60 3.49
N ILE A 161 -11.68 -1.67 4.38
CA ILE A 161 -10.43 -1.72 5.12
C ILE A 161 -10.70 -1.50 6.60
N ASN A 162 -9.87 -2.09 7.46
CA ASN A 162 -9.93 -1.85 8.89
C ASN A 162 -8.89 -0.80 9.27
N VAL A 163 -9.32 0.29 9.91
CA VAL A 163 -8.43 1.36 10.37
C VAL A 163 -8.79 1.71 11.81
N ALA A 164 -7.81 1.59 12.70
CA ALA A 164 -7.91 2.04 14.08
C ALA A 164 -7.53 3.52 14.18
N TYR A 165 -8.44 4.33 14.70
CA TYR A 165 -8.24 5.74 15.02
C TYR A 165 -7.95 5.90 16.50
N SER A 166 -7.04 6.82 16.85
CA SER A 166 -6.70 7.10 18.24
C SER A 166 -6.36 8.58 18.40
N TRP A 167 -7.34 9.37 18.83
CA TRP A 167 -7.23 10.83 18.98
C TRP A 167 -6.72 11.53 17.70
N ASP A 168 -7.04 10.96 16.53
CA ASP A 168 -6.63 11.50 15.23
C ASP A 168 -7.48 12.74 14.88
N SER A 169 -6.85 13.76 14.31
CA SER A 169 -7.56 14.85 13.62
C SER A 169 -8.05 14.40 12.24
N PRO A 170 -8.98 15.13 11.58
CA PRO A 170 -9.42 14.82 10.22
C PRO A 170 -8.27 14.63 9.22
N LEU A 171 -7.22 15.46 9.25
CA LEU A 171 -6.04 15.26 8.40
C LEU A 171 -5.30 13.94 8.73
N ALA A 172 -5.06 13.66 10.01
CA ALA A 172 -4.35 12.45 10.43
C ALA A 172 -5.13 11.18 10.06
N ALA A 173 -6.45 11.19 10.23
CA ALA A 173 -7.35 10.12 9.82
C ALA A 173 -7.34 9.89 8.30
N LEU A 174 -7.35 10.96 7.49
CA LEU A 174 -7.24 10.87 6.03
C LEU A 174 -5.87 10.32 5.59
N GLN A 175 -4.78 10.74 6.23
CA GLN A 175 -3.44 10.20 5.98
C GLN A 175 -3.35 8.72 6.36
N ARG A 176 -3.95 8.31 7.49
CA ARG A 176 -4.02 6.93 7.95
C ARG A 176 -4.84 6.05 7.00
N LEU A 177 -5.98 6.55 6.51
CA LEU A 177 -6.78 5.90 5.47
C LEU A 177 -5.99 5.69 4.18
N ALA A 178 -5.37 6.74 3.66
CA ALA A 178 -4.57 6.69 2.43
C ALA A 178 -3.39 5.72 2.55
N ALA A 179 -2.68 5.72 3.69
CA ALA A 179 -1.62 4.76 3.97
C ALA A 179 -2.13 3.31 4.05
N ALA A 180 -3.27 3.08 4.70
CA ALA A 180 -3.88 1.74 4.84
C ALA A 180 -4.45 1.20 3.51
N SER A 181 -4.96 2.07 2.63
CA SER A 181 -5.43 1.69 1.29
C SER A 181 -4.34 1.69 0.21
N GLN A 182 -3.10 2.06 0.54
CA GLN A 182 -1.99 2.27 -0.39
C GLN A 182 -2.34 3.28 -1.51
N SER A 183 -3.03 4.35 -1.14
CA SER A 183 -3.53 5.39 -2.04
C SER A 183 -2.98 6.77 -1.66
N GLU A 184 -3.28 7.77 -2.48
CA GLU A 184 -2.86 9.15 -2.29
C GLU A 184 -4.04 10.05 -1.95
N LEU A 185 -3.79 10.97 -1.01
CA LEU A 185 -4.75 11.97 -0.55
C LEU A 185 -4.58 13.26 -1.34
N LEU A 186 -5.66 13.74 -1.96
CA LEU A 186 -5.70 15.03 -2.65
C LEU A 186 -6.89 15.87 -2.14
N ILE A 187 -6.61 17.06 -1.64
CA ILE A 187 -7.64 18.04 -1.26
C ILE A 187 -7.84 18.99 -2.44
N ARG A 188 -8.75 18.61 -3.35
CA ARG A 188 -8.95 19.31 -4.63
C ARG A 188 -10.01 20.40 -4.53
N ARG A 189 -9.68 21.58 -5.06
CA ARG A 189 -10.61 22.71 -5.14
C ARG A 189 -11.72 22.45 -6.17
N VAL A 190 -12.98 22.79 -5.84
CA VAL A 190 -14.16 22.57 -6.70
C VAL A 190 -14.82 23.91 -7.03
N GLY A 191 -14.46 24.47 -8.19
CA GLY A 191 -14.97 25.76 -8.66
C GLY A 191 -14.67 26.88 -7.68
N THR A 192 -15.67 27.71 -7.37
CA THR A 192 -15.61 28.70 -6.28
C THR A 192 -16.35 28.25 -5.01
N THR A 193 -16.91 27.04 -5.02
CA THR A 193 -17.98 26.62 -4.09
C THR A 193 -17.50 25.75 -2.93
N GLY A 194 -16.33 25.13 -3.02
CA GLY A 194 -15.84 24.25 -1.96
C GLY A 194 -14.59 23.45 -2.34
N TYR A 195 -14.30 22.43 -1.55
CA TYR A 195 -13.18 21.51 -1.73
C TYR A 195 -13.68 20.07 -1.61
N ALA A 196 -13.04 19.15 -2.33
CA ALA A 196 -13.32 17.72 -2.29
C ALA A 196 -12.13 16.95 -1.72
N ILE A 197 -12.43 15.98 -0.86
CA ILE A 197 -11.47 14.99 -0.37
C ILE A 197 -11.42 13.84 -1.37
N ASP A 198 -10.38 13.78 -2.20
CA ASP A 198 -10.10 12.65 -3.08
C ASP A 198 -9.11 11.68 -2.39
N VAL A 199 -9.37 10.37 -2.47
CA VAL A 199 -8.43 9.30 -2.08
C VAL A 199 -8.30 8.35 -3.25
N ILE A 200 -7.22 8.48 -4.01
CA ILE A 200 -7.08 7.94 -5.37
C ILE A 200 -5.79 7.13 -5.52
N ASP A 201 -5.76 6.19 -6.47
CA ASP A 201 -4.62 5.29 -6.67
C ASP A 201 -3.33 6.07 -7.00
N ALA A 202 -3.43 7.12 -7.82
CA ALA A 202 -2.34 8.09 -8.01
C ALA A 202 -2.85 9.49 -8.42
N ILE A 203 -2.37 10.53 -7.74
CA ILE A 203 -2.48 11.93 -8.17
C ILE A 203 -1.89 12.07 -9.58
N GLY A 204 -2.59 12.78 -10.47
CA GLY A 204 -2.15 13.00 -11.85
C GLY A 204 -2.24 11.77 -12.75
N GLU A 205 -2.86 10.67 -12.31
CA GLU A 205 -3.20 9.55 -13.19
C GLU A 205 -4.13 9.99 -14.34
N GLY A 206 -3.98 9.37 -15.51
CA GLY A 206 -4.71 9.74 -16.72
C GLY A 206 -4.29 11.06 -17.38
N MET A 207 -3.51 11.91 -16.69
CA MET A 207 -3.06 13.20 -17.24
C MET A 207 -2.02 13.02 -18.35
N ASN A 208 -2.05 13.96 -19.32
CA ASN A 208 -1.11 13.97 -20.43
C ASN A 208 0.36 14.06 -19.96
N THR A 209 1.25 13.35 -20.65
CA THR A 209 2.67 13.32 -20.30
C THR A 209 3.37 14.60 -20.76
N ALA A 210 3.96 15.35 -19.82
CA ALA A 210 4.78 16.52 -20.14
C ALA A 210 6.09 16.09 -20.84
N ASP A 211 6.48 16.77 -21.92
CA ASP A 211 7.70 16.46 -22.67
C ASP A 211 8.79 17.50 -22.34
N ILE A 212 9.87 17.03 -21.72
CA ILE A 212 10.95 17.85 -21.15
C ILE A 212 12.24 17.53 -21.90
N ARG A 213 12.74 18.49 -22.67
CA ARG A 213 13.87 18.26 -23.59
C ARG A 213 14.97 19.30 -23.42
N SER A 214 16.21 18.81 -23.40
CA SER A 214 17.42 19.60 -23.60
C SER A 214 17.26 20.58 -24.77
N GLN A 215 17.75 21.82 -24.64
CA GLN A 215 17.68 22.86 -25.68
C GLN A 215 16.25 23.34 -26.06
N LYS A 216 15.18 22.84 -25.42
CA LYS A 216 13.81 23.34 -25.61
C LYS A 216 13.26 23.99 -24.35
N ASN A 217 13.10 23.19 -23.30
CA ASN A 217 12.43 23.58 -22.05
C ASN A 217 13.09 23.01 -20.79
N LEU A 218 14.30 22.44 -20.92
CA LEU A 218 15.14 21.96 -19.82
C LEU A 218 16.43 22.79 -19.74
N PRO A 219 16.44 23.95 -19.05
CA PRO A 219 17.67 24.69 -18.74
C PRO A 219 18.69 23.91 -17.91
N GLY A 220 18.26 23.02 -17.01
CA GLY A 220 19.18 22.28 -16.14
C GLY A 220 18.60 20.97 -15.62
N LEU A 221 19.44 19.95 -15.54
CA LEU A 221 19.10 18.63 -15.02
C LEU A 221 20.21 18.12 -14.08
N ARG A 222 19.86 17.86 -12.83
CA ARG A 222 20.69 17.11 -11.88
C ARG A 222 20.09 15.71 -11.73
N ILE A 223 20.93 14.69 -11.76
CA ILE A 223 20.55 13.30 -11.46
C ILE A 223 21.26 12.89 -10.18
N GLU A 224 20.51 12.26 -9.27
CA GLU A 224 21.05 11.65 -8.07
C GLU A 224 20.66 10.17 -8.06
N ARG A 225 21.65 9.30 -7.86
CA ARG A 225 21.47 7.86 -7.76
C ARG A 225 21.87 7.43 -6.36
N THR A 226 20.93 6.91 -5.59
CA THR A 226 21.21 6.34 -4.27
C THR A 226 20.83 4.87 -4.23
N THR A 227 21.61 4.13 -3.45
CA THR A 227 21.37 2.71 -3.19
C THR A 227 20.85 2.49 -1.76
N GLN A 228 20.61 3.57 -1.02
CA GLN A 228 19.82 3.61 0.21
C GLN A 228 18.36 3.26 -0.11
N GLY A 229 17.72 2.45 0.73
CA GLY A 229 16.37 1.94 0.45
C GLY A 229 16.27 1.02 -0.77
N GLN A 230 17.39 0.51 -1.30
CA GLN A 230 17.38 -0.56 -2.29
C GLN A 230 17.27 -1.91 -1.58
N VAL A 231 16.28 -2.71 -1.95
CA VAL A 231 16.08 -4.07 -1.43
C VAL A 231 16.14 -5.05 -2.59
N THR A 232 17.17 -5.89 -2.61
CA THR A 232 17.38 -6.89 -3.66
C THR A 232 17.12 -8.31 -3.16
N LYS A 233 16.88 -8.48 -1.85
CA LYS A 233 16.39 -9.71 -1.25
C LYS A 233 15.31 -9.39 -0.22
N LEU A 234 14.12 -9.97 -0.34
CA LEU A 234 12.97 -9.60 0.48
C LEU A 234 12.37 -10.83 1.16
N TYR A 235 12.09 -10.69 2.44
CA TYR A 235 11.46 -11.70 3.30
C TYR A 235 10.01 -11.24 3.62
N PRO A 236 8.99 -11.73 2.90
CA PRO A 236 7.61 -11.41 3.23
C PRO A 236 7.13 -12.22 4.43
N LYS A 237 6.47 -11.51 5.34
CA LYS A 237 5.88 -11.99 6.58
C LYS A 237 4.37 -11.70 6.53
N GLY A 238 3.56 -12.71 6.83
CA GLY A 238 2.10 -12.57 6.94
C GLY A 238 1.61 -12.54 8.38
N ALA A 239 0.30 -12.75 8.55
CA ALA A 239 -0.37 -12.85 9.85
C ALA A 239 0.37 -13.79 10.82
N THR A 240 0.40 -13.41 12.09
CA THR A 240 1.09 -14.15 13.16
C THR A 240 0.10 -14.95 13.99
N ASN A 241 0.31 -16.26 14.06
CA ASN A 241 -0.54 -17.20 14.79
C ASN A 241 0.25 -17.75 15.98
N GLY A 242 0.11 -17.11 17.15
CA GLY A 242 0.96 -17.39 18.31
C GLY A 242 2.35 -16.78 18.14
N GLU A 243 3.39 -17.61 18.16
CA GLU A 243 4.79 -17.16 18.00
C GLU A 243 5.29 -17.21 16.55
N GLU A 244 4.61 -17.95 15.67
CA GLU A 244 5.00 -18.10 14.26
C GLU A 244 4.25 -17.12 13.35
N SER A 245 5.01 -16.40 12.52
CA SER A 245 4.45 -15.59 11.43
C SER A 245 4.34 -16.39 10.14
N SER A 246 3.24 -16.17 9.40
CA SER A 246 2.99 -16.81 8.11
C SER A 246 4.07 -16.43 7.08
N THR A 247 4.45 -17.36 6.19
CA THR A 247 5.50 -17.12 5.19
C THR A 247 5.11 -17.59 3.79
N MET A 248 5.81 -17.07 2.79
CA MET A 248 5.69 -17.49 1.38
C MET A 248 6.09 -18.97 1.12
N ALA A 249 6.62 -19.71 2.09
CA ALA A 249 7.03 -21.12 1.91
C ALA A 249 5.88 -22.10 1.61
N ARG A 250 4.64 -21.66 1.83
CA ARG A 250 3.41 -22.39 1.45
C ARG A 250 2.83 -21.94 0.09
N ALA A 251 3.52 -21.08 -0.67
CA ALA A 251 3.11 -20.70 -2.01
C ALA A 251 2.98 -21.93 -2.92
N THR A 252 1.87 -21.99 -3.65
CA THR A 252 1.55 -23.07 -4.59
C THR A 252 1.26 -22.47 -5.95
N TRP A 253 1.81 -23.10 -6.98
CA TRP A 253 1.69 -22.63 -8.37
C TRP A 253 1.13 -23.75 -9.24
N LYS A 254 0.23 -23.39 -10.16
CA LYS A 254 -0.42 -24.31 -11.08
C LYS A 254 0.44 -24.50 -12.32
N VAL A 255 0.72 -25.75 -12.69
CA VAL A 255 1.30 -26.10 -13.99
C VAL A 255 0.23 -25.94 -15.08
N THR A 256 0.53 -25.15 -16.11
CA THR A 256 -0.37 -24.89 -17.25
C THR A 256 0.06 -25.59 -18.53
N VAL A 257 1.37 -25.77 -18.74
CA VAL A 257 1.96 -26.49 -19.88
C VAL A 257 3.21 -27.25 -19.40
N VAL A 258 3.44 -28.44 -19.96
CA VAL A 258 4.69 -29.20 -19.82
C VAL A 258 5.22 -29.49 -21.23
N ALA A 259 6.41 -28.99 -21.54
CA ALA A 259 7.04 -29.11 -22.86
C ALA A 259 8.50 -29.57 -22.68
N GLY A 260 8.71 -30.88 -22.66
CA GLY A 260 10.02 -31.47 -22.32
C GLY A 260 10.39 -31.15 -20.88
N SER A 261 11.53 -30.51 -20.66
CA SER A 261 11.99 -30.01 -19.36
C SER A 261 11.43 -28.64 -18.96
N VAL A 262 10.71 -27.96 -19.86
CA VAL A 262 10.16 -26.61 -19.63
C VAL A 262 8.71 -26.72 -19.13
N ILE A 263 8.43 -26.03 -18.03
CA ILE A 263 7.14 -26.03 -17.35
C ILE A 263 6.63 -24.60 -17.31
N THR A 264 5.45 -24.34 -17.88
CA THR A 264 4.74 -23.05 -17.73
C THR A 264 3.85 -23.10 -16.49
N ILE A 265 3.87 -22.02 -15.71
CA ILE A 265 3.27 -21.95 -14.38
C ILE A 265 2.47 -20.65 -14.19
N ALA A 266 1.41 -20.72 -13.39
CA ALA A 266 0.52 -19.59 -13.12
C ALA A 266 -0.09 -19.68 -11.71
N ASP A 267 -0.72 -18.62 -11.21
CA ASP A 267 -1.56 -18.70 -10.02
C ASP A 267 -2.82 -19.54 -10.31
N SER A 268 -3.13 -20.48 -9.43
CA SER A 268 -4.37 -21.26 -9.44
C SER A 268 -5.65 -20.43 -9.24
N ALA A 269 -5.56 -19.30 -8.53
CA ALA A 269 -6.65 -18.35 -8.32
C ALA A 269 -6.76 -17.29 -9.45
N GLY A 270 -5.74 -17.21 -10.32
CA GLY A 270 -5.53 -16.10 -11.23
C GLY A 270 -4.82 -14.92 -10.54
N GLY A 271 -3.97 -14.23 -11.29
CA GLY A 271 -3.06 -13.20 -10.77
C GLY A 271 -1.67 -13.29 -11.41
N ASP A 272 -0.72 -12.52 -10.90
CA ASP A 272 0.67 -12.54 -11.34
C ASP A 272 1.33 -13.89 -11.05
N GLY A 273 2.19 -14.33 -11.96
CA GLY A 273 2.97 -15.56 -11.82
C GLY A 273 4.16 -15.42 -10.85
N PRO A 274 4.87 -16.54 -10.58
CA PRO A 274 5.95 -16.56 -9.60
C PRO A 274 7.22 -15.81 -10.02
N VAL A 275 7.44 -15.59 -11.32
CA VAL A 275 8.72 -15.09 -11.85
C VAL A 275 8.56 -13.65 -12.33
N VAL A 276 9.19 -12.70 -11.65
CA VAL A 276 9.21 -11.27 -12.07
C VAL A 276 10.54 -10.86 -12.70
N PHE A 277 11.60 -11.62 -12.47
CA PHE A 277 12.90 -11.42 -13.13
C PHE A 277 13.36 -12.71 -13.81
N ASP A 278 13.91 -12.62 -15.02
CA ASP A 278 14.57 -13.77 -15.64
C ASP A 278 15.75 -14.23 -14.76
N ASN A 279 15.90 -15.54 -14.58
CA ASN A 279 16.85 -16.22 -13.68
C ASN A 279 16.55 -16.06 -12.17
N GLN A 280 15.35 -15.60 -11.77
CA GLN A 280 14.99 -15.40 -10.35
C GLN A 280 14.96 -16.70 -9.52
N LEU A 281 14.60 -17.82 -10.14
CA LEU A 281 14.43 -19.13 -9.46
C LEU A 281 15.58 -20.10 -9.75
N ASP A 282 16.65 -19.63 -10.37
CA ASP A 282 17.75 -20.48 -10.81
C ASP A 282 18.58 -20.97 -9.62
N GLY A 283 18.91 -22.26 -9.61
CA GLY A 283 19.55 -22.91 -8.46
C GLY A 283 18.59 -23.28 -7.32
N LEU A 284 17.31 -22.88 -7.40
CA LEU A 284 16.26 -23.34 -6.48
C LEU A 284 15.69 -24.69 -6.96
N TYR A 285 14.81 -25.28 -6.15
CA TYR A 285 14.25 -26.61 -6.40
C TYR A 285 12.72 -26.55 -6.52
N LEU A 286 12.19 -27.16 -7.58
CA LEU A 286 10.77 -27.42 -7.73
C LEU A 286 10.42 -28.71 -6.99
N ARG A 287 9.46 -28.64 -6.06
CA ARG A 287 8.85 -29.80 -5.38
C ARG A 287 7.63 -30.25 -6.17
N LYS A 288 7.70 -31.49 -6.66
CA LYS A 288 6.63 -32.20 -7.36
C LYS A 288 5.53 -32.66 -6.39
N ALA A 289 4.38 -33.02 -6.93
CA ALA A 289 3.24 -33.59 -6.17
C ALA A 289 3.63 -34.79 -5.29
N ASN A 290 4.49 -35.69 -5.79
CA ASN A 290 5.02 -36.84 -5.05
C ASN A 290 6.12 -36.50 -4.01
N GLY A 291 6.41 -35.21 -3.80
CA GLY A 291 7.44 -34.74 -2.87
C GLY A 291 8.87 -34.72 -3.42
N VAL A 292 9.13 -35.30 -4.60
CA VAL A 292 10.47 -35.29 -5.23
C VAL A 292 10.86 -33.87 -5.63
N LEU A 293 12.15 -33.55 -5.48
CA LEU A 293 12.73 -32.25 -5.81
C LEU A 293 13.48 -32.31 -7.14
N SER A 294 13.33 -31.26 -7.96
CA SER A 294 13.99 -31.11 -9.26
C SER A 294 14.68 -29.75 -9.33
N LEU A 295 15.97 -29.72 -9.64
CA LEU A 295 16.75 -28.48 -9.74
C LEU A 295 16.23 -27.63 -10.90
N ILE A 296 16.06 -26.33 -10.66
CA ILE A 296 15.72 -25.33 -11.69
C ILE A 296 17.02 -24.78 -12.27
N SER A 297 17.21 -24.97 -13.57
CA SER A 297 18.41 -24.52 -14.30
C SER A 297 18.23 -23.20 -15.04
N ALA A 298 16.99 -22.77 -15.24
CA ALA A 298 16.63 -21.49 -15.86
C ALA A 298 15.17 -21.13 -15.50
N SER A 299 14.87 -19.84 -15.44
CA SER A 299 13.52 -19.31 -15.18
C SER A 299 13.28 -18.03 -15.98
N SER A 300 12.07 -17.85 -16.53
CA SER A 300 11.73 -16.67 -17.33
C SER A 300 10.45 -15.98 -16.86
N ALA A 301 10.56 -14.66 -16.68
CA ALA A 301 9.46 -13.78 -16.31
C ALA A 301 8.48 -13.55 -17.47
N THR A 302 8.98 -13.42 -18.71
CA THR A 302 8.15 -13.15 -19.88
C THR A 302 7.18 -14.31 -20.17
N PHE A 303 7.65 -15.55 -20.02
CA PHE A 303 6.86 -16.74 -20.32
C PHE A 303 6.25 -17.41 -19.09
N GLN A 304 6.57 -16.95 -17.88
CA GLN A 304 6.27 -17.62 -16.61
C GLN A 304 6.65 -19.11 -16.68
N THR A 305 7.91 -19.38 -17.01
CA THR A 305 8.45 -20.74 -17.16
C THR A 305 9.61 -21.02 -16.22
N VAL A 306 9.76 -22.29 -15.88
CA VAL A 306 10.97 -22.87 -15.30
C VAL A 306 11.44 -24.05 -16.13
N THR A 307 12.75 -24.16 -16.32
CA THR A 307 13.40 -25.35 -16.89
C THR A 307 13.97 -26.17 -15.75
N VAL A 308 13.56 -27.44 -15.64
CA VAL A 308 13.99 -28.33 -14.57
C VAL A 308 14.85 -29.49 -15.07
N ALA A 309 15.74 -29.99 -14.22
CA ALA A 309 16.59 -31.13 -14.52
C ALA A 309 15.79 -32.42 -14.84
N ASP A 310 14.63 -32.59 -14.20
CA ASP A 310 13.70 -33.68 -14.45
C ASP A 310 12.24 -33.23 -14.27
N ALA A 311 11.49 -33.21 -15.38
CA ALA A 311 10.06 -32.89 -15.45
C ALA A 311 9.15 -34.14 -15.44
N SER A 312 9.70 -35.35 -15.29
CA SER A 312 8.89 -36.57 -15.18
C SER A 312 7.90 -36.48 -14.01
N SER A 313 6.76 -37.17 -14.13
CA SER A 313 5.66 -37.14 -13.16
C SER A 313 5.12 -35.74 -12.81
N ILE A 314 5.25 -34.77 -13.72
CA ILE A 314 4.57 -33.48 -13.64
C ILE A 314 3.54 -33.42 -14.78
N ALA A 315 2.29 -33.12 -14.44
CA ALA A 315 1.17 -33.01 -15.37
C ALA A 315 0.58 -31.59 -15.38
N VAL A 316 -0.16 -31.27 -16.45
CA VAL A 316 -0.94 -30.04 -16.51
C VAL A 316 -2.06 -30.07 -15.46
N ASN A 317 -2.23 -28.97 -14.75
CA ASN A 317 -3.05 -28.78 -13.54
C ASN A 317 -2.44 -29.30 -12.22
N ASP A 318 -1.22 -29.83 -12.19
CA ASP A 318 -0.52 -30.10 -10.93
C ASP A 318 -0.25 -28.80 -10.15
N LEU A 319 -0.25 -28.91 -8.83
CA LEU A 319 0.23 -27.87 -7.92
C LEU A 319 1.65 -28.19 -7.49
N ILE A 320 2.56 -27.25 -7.74
CA ILE A 320 3.99 -27.33 -7.36
C ILE A 320 4.33 -26.30 -6.28
N GLN A 321 5.48 -26.49 -5.63
CA GLN A 321 6.05 -25.54 -4.66
C GLN A 321 7.53 -25.33 -4.93
N PHE A 322 8.09 -24.21 -4.49
CA PHE A 322 9.52 -23.93 -4.60
C PHE A 322 10.24 -24.08 -3.25
N ARG A 323 11.48 -24.59 -3.31
CA ARG A 323 12.33 -24.91 -2.14
C ARG A 323 13.72 -24.32 -2.33
N ALA A 324 14.33 -23.91 -1.22
CA ALA A 324 15.63 -23.25 -1.20
C ALA A 324 16.82 -24.24 -1.32
N SER A 325 16.60 -25.55 -1.20
CA SER A 325 17.65 -26.56 -1.21
C SER A 325 17.19 -27.92 -1.74
N ALA A 326 18.16 -28.77 -2.11
CA ALA A 326 17.96 -30.19 -2.42
C ALA A 326 17.43 -31.02 -1.25
N THR A 327 17.52 -30.52 -0.01
CA THR A 327 16.95 -31.15 1.19
C THR A 327 15.49 -30.75 1.43
N GLY A 328 14.91 -29.90 0.57
CA GLY A 328 13.53 -29.44 0.69
C GLY A 328 13.33 -28.30 1.68
N ALA A 329 14.38 -27.53 2.00
CA ALA A 329 14.26 -26.37 2.88
C ALA A 329 13.27 -25.34 2.34
N ASP A 330 12.51 -24.73 3.24
CA ASP A 330 11.48 -23.75 2.92
C ASP A 330 12.07 -22.49 2.28
N LEU A 331 11.46 -22.04 1.17
CA LEU A 331 11.81 -20.78 0.53
C LEU A 331 11.00 -19.66 1.17
N THR A 332 11.67 -18.85 2.00
CA THR A 332 11.07 -17.76 2.79
C THR A 332 11.45 -16.37 2.29
N TRP A 333 12.07 -16.28 1.11
CA TRP A 333 12.54 -15.03 0.51
C TRP A 333 12.53 -15.10 -1.01
N LEU A 334 12.53 -13.92 -1.63
CA LEU A 334 12.80 -13.72 -3.06
C LEU A 334 13.98 -12.77 -3.23
N SER A 335 14.66 -12.82 -4.39
CA SER A 335 15.71 -11.88 -4.74
C SER A 335 15.67 -11.43 -6.19
N VAL A 336 16.27 -10.27 -6.46
CA VAL A 336 16.61 -9.84 -7.81
C VAL A 336 17.90 -10.55 -8.22
N PRO A 337 17.93 -11.26 -9.36
CA PRO A 337 19.12 -11.97 -9.83
C PRO A 337 20.20 -11.00 -10.33
N GLY A 338 21.47 -11.42 -10.25
CA GLY A 338 22.62 -10.69 -10.81
C GLY A 338 23.03 -9.40 -10.08
N VAL A 339 22.43 -9.05 -8.95
CA VAL A 339 22.75 -7.84 -8.17
C VAL A 339 23.23 -8.15 -6.75
N PRO A 340 24.03 -7.27 -6.11
CA PRO A 340 24.47 -7.47 -4.72
C PRO A 340 23.28 -7.58 -3.75
N VAL A 341 23.38 -8.50 -2.79
CA VAL A 341 22.32 -8.79 -1.81
C VAL A 341 22.15 -7.64 -0.82
N LYS A 342 20.91 -7.15 -0.71
CA LYS A 342 20.43 -6.20 0.28
C LYS A 342 19.11 -6.70 0.82
N SER A 343 19.13 -7.18 2.05
CA SER A 343 17.98 -7.79 2.70
C SER A 343 17.02 -6.72 3.24
N GLY A 344 15.72 -6.97 3.08
CA GLY A 344 14.64 -6.28 3.77
C GLY A 344 13.51 -7.24 4.11
N SER A 345 12.55 -6.78 4.91
CA SER A 345 11.31 -7.50 5.22
C SER A 345 10.09 -6.72 4.71
N LEU A 346 8.99 -7.44 4.48
CA LEU A 346 7.69 -6.88 4.14
C LEU A 346 6.66 -7.54 5.06
N ASP A 347 6.03 -6.76 5.96
CA ASP A 347 5.04 -7.27 6.91
C ASP A 347 3.62 -7.00 6.38
N LEU A 348 2.81 -8.04 6.31
CA LEU A 348 1.49 -8.11 5.69
C LEU A 348 0.56 -8.90 6.62
N THR A 349 0.30 -8.32 7.79
CA THR A 349 -0.40 -8.97 8.92
C THR A 349 -1.84 -9.37 8.60
N ASP A 350 -2.41 -8.84 7.52
CA ASP A 350 -3.71 -9.17 6.95
C ASP A 350 -3.72 -10.48 6.15
N ILE A 351 -2.57 -10.94 5.65
CA ILE A 351 -2.48 -12.16 4.82
C ILE A 351 -2.25 -13.39 5.71
N PRO A 352 -3.24 -14.30 5.85
CA PRO A 352 -3.10 -15.49 6.68
C PRO A 352 -2.21 -16.55 6.01
N GLY A 353 -1.59 -17.42 6.81
CA GLY A 353 -0.81 -18.58 6.34
C GLY A 353 -1.63 -19.74 5.76
N THR A 354 -2.93 -19.50 5.55
CA THR A 354 -3.89 -20.44 4.98
C THR A 354 -3.51 -20.85 3.56
N ASN A 355 -3.67 -22.12 3.23
CA ASN A 355 -3.56 -22.62 1.85
C ASN A 355 -4.87 -23.28 1.42
N ASN A 356 -5.71 -22.54 0.68
CA ASN A 356 -6.98 -23.05 0.16
C ASN A 356 -6.73 -23.83 -1.13
N LEU A 357 -7.00 -25.13 -1.10
CA LEU A 357 -6.78 -26.02 -2.23
C LEU A 357 -7.88 -25.92 -3.31
N ILE A 358 -9.05 -25.32 -3.00
CA ILE A 358 -10.19 -25.24 -3.91
C ILE A 358 -9.94 -24.22 -5.03
N LYS A 359 -10.18 -24.66 -6.28
CA LYS A 359 -10.13 -23.82 -7.49
C LYS A 359 -11.43 -23.02 -7.61
N ASN A 360 -11.33 -21.73 -7.99
CA ASN A 360 -12.49 -20.81 -8.05
C ASN A 360 -13.34 -20.84 -6.75
N PRO A 361 -12.71 -20.66 -5.56
CA PRO A 361 -13.35 -20.92 -4.28
C PRO A 361 -14.47 -19.93 -3.96
N THR A 362 -14.47 -18.74 -4.57
CA THR A 362 -15.46 -17.65 -4.43
C THR A 362 -16.53 -17.63 -5.53
N ALA A 363 -16.63 -18.71 -6.31
CA ALA A 363 -17.59 -18.84 -7.43
C ALA A 363 -17.54 -17.67 -8.45
N ARG A 364 -16.40 -17.00 -8.62
CA ARG A 364 -16.24 -15.81 -9.49
C ARG A 364 -16.36 -16.13 -10.99
N ILE A 365 -15.80 -17.26 -11.42
CA ILE A 365 -15.70 -17.64 -12.84
C ILE A 365 -16.90 -18.50 -13.23
N TRP A 366 -17.71 -18.05 -14.21
CA TRP A 366 -18.91 -18.75 -14.69
C TRP A 366 -18.82 -19.11 -16.18
N PRO A 367 -19.20 -20.32 -16.60
CA PRO A 367 -19.14 -20.76 -18.00
C PRO A 367 -20.31 -20.24 -18.84
N GLY A 368 -20.35 -18.93 -19.12
CA GLY A 368 -21.23 -18.28 -20.11
C GLY A 368 -22.72 -18.20 -19.76
N SER A 369 -23.35 -19.32 -19.43
CA SER A 369 -24.73 -19.39 -18.92
C SER A 369 -24.77 -19.17 -17.41
N VAL A 370 -25.74 -18.39 -16.94
CA VAL A 370 -26.00 -18.18 -15.50
C VAL A 370 -26.70 -19.35 -14.82
N ALA A 371 -27.14 -20.36 -15.59
CA ALA A 371 -27.89 -21.53 -15.10
C ALA A 371 -27.04 -22.82 -15.03
N VAL A 372 -25.71 -22.69 -15.04
CA VAL A 372 -24.72 -23.77 -14.95
C VAL A 372 -23.78 -23.42 -13.79
N PRO A 373 -23.30 -24.39 -12.98
CA PRO A 373 -22.36 -24.11 -11.89
C PRO A 373 -21.10 -23.34 -12.37
N PRO A 374 -20.44 -22.60 -11.47
CA PRO A 374 -19.16 -21.96 -11.76
C PRO A 374 -18.10 -22.93 -12.29
N THR A 375 -17.07 -22.43 -12.95
CA THR A 375 -15.95 -23.26 -13.41
C THR A 375 -15.25 -23.92 -12.22
N ASN A 376 -14.92 -25.21 -12.32
CA ASN A 376 -14.47 -26.09 -11.23
C ASN A 376 -15.55 -26.41 -10.16
N TRP A 377 -16.83 -26.27 -10.51
CA TRP A 377 -17.96 -26.75 -9.73
C TRP A 377 -18.89 -27.57 -10.62
N ALA A 378 -19.62 -28.51 -10.02
CA ALA A 378 -20.60 -29.37 -10.68
C ALA A 378 -21.90 -29.46 -9.87
N PHE A 379 -22.96 -29.93 -10.52
CA PHE A 379 -24.20 -30.29 -9.86
C PHE A 379 -23.99 -31.56 -9.00
N ALA A 380 -24.56 -31.56 -7.80
CA ALA A 380 -24.89 -32.77 -7.07
C ALA A 380 -26.40 -32.99 -7.18
N GLY A 381 -26.86 -34.13 -7.70
CA GLY A 381 -28.28 -34.36 -7.95
C GLY A 381 -28.83 -33.50 -9.09
N THR A 382 -30.07 -33.03 -8.95
CA THR A 382 -30.79 -32.23 -9.97
C THR A 382 -31.38 -30.91 -9.45
N PRO A 383 -30.61 -30.04 -8.76
CA PRO A 383 -31.09 -28.71 -8.37
C PRO A 383 -31.17 -27.76 -9.55
N ALA A 384 -31.89 -26.65 -9.37
CA ALA A 384 -31.67 -25.45 -10.17
C ALA A 384 -30.54 -24.61 -9.54
N VAL A 385 -29.63 -24.10 -10.37
CA VAL A 385 -28.53 -23.21 -9.94
C VAL A 385 -28.64 -21.89 -10.70
N LEU A 386 -28.40 -20.77 -10.02
CA LEU A 386 -28.34 -19.44 -10.62
C LEU A 386 -27.15 -18.63 -10.09
N LYS A 387 -26.57 -17.79 -10.95
CA LYS A 387 -25.61 -16.75 -10.57
C LYS A 387 -26.29 -15.62 -9.82
N GLN A 388 -25.87 -15.33 -8.59
CA GLN A 388 -26.35 -14.20 -7.79
C GLN A 388 -25.26 -13.14 -7.63
N THR A 389 -25.65 -11.86 -7.64
CA THR A 389 -24.78 -10.68 -7.45
C THR A 389 -25.36 -9.63 -6.49
N ALA A 390 -26.58 -9.84 -5.96
CA ALA A 390 -27.20 -8.90 -5.03
C ALA A 390 -26.49 -8.91 -3.66
N ALA A 391 -26.21 -7.72 -3.13
CA ALA A 391 -25.41 -7.49 -1.92
C ALA A 391 -25.72 -8.39 -0.68
N PRO A 392 -26.98 -8.65 -0.26
CA PRO A 392 -27.21 -9.51 0.91
C PRO A 392 -26.78 -10.97 0.69
N TYR A 393 -26.62 -11.40 -0.57
CA TYR A 393 -26.31 -12.76 -0.95
C TYR A 393 -24.88 -12.93 -1.49
N VAL A 394 -24.00 -11.95 -1.28
CA VAL A 394 -22.56 -12.05 -1.57
C VAL A 394 -21.78 -11.61 -0.32
N LYS A 395 -20.71 -12.33 0.04
CA LYS A 395 -19.95 -12.12 1.29
C LYS A 395 -18.48 -11.83 1.04
N THR A 396 -17.84 -12.56 0.14
CA THR A 396 -16.37 -12.52 -0.05
C THR A 396 -15.96 -12.29 -1.49
N GLY A 397 -16.77 -12.75 -2.45
CA GLY A 397 -16.53 -12.53 -3.88
C GLY A 397 -17.32 -11.36 -4.47
N SER A 398 -17.47 -11.36 -5.79
CA SER A 398 -18.44 -10.51 -6.52
C SER A 398 -19.80 -11.19 -6.75
N THR A 399 -19.90 -12.48 -6.41
CA THR A 399 -20.94 -13.41 -6.87
C THR A 399 -21.10 -14.55 -5.89
N SER A 400 -22.29 -15.15 -5.85
CA SER A 400 -22.53 -16.43 -5.17
C SER A 400 -23.37 -17.38 -6.03
N ILE A 401 -23.40 -18.64 -5.64
CA ILE A 401 -24.20 -19.70 -6.25
C ILE A 401 -25.55 -19.76 -5.53
N GLN A 402 -26.63 -19.30 -6.14
CA GLN A 402 -27.97 -19.65 -5.68
C GLN A 402 -28.27 -21.10 -6.03
N VAL A 403 -28.77 -21.86 -5.07
CA VAL A 403 -29.18 -23.25 -5.23
C VAL A 403 -30.63 -23.39 -4.78
N THR A 404 -31.47 -23.95 -5.65
CA THR A 404 -32.82 -24.42 -5.33
C THR A 404 -32.82 -25.94 -5.47
N ALA A 405 -32.81 -26.62 -4.34
CA ALA A 405 -32.79 -28.07 -4.21
C ALA A 405 -34.21 -28.62 -3.97
N PHE A 406 -34.50 -29.81 -4.53
CA PHE A 406 -35.83 -30.42 -4.47
C PHE A 406 -35.83 -31.72 -3.64
N SER A 407 -34.72 -32.47 -3.67
CA SER A 407 -34.51 -33.73 -2.96
C SER A 407 -33.27 -33.68 -2.06
N SER A 408 -33.20 -34.48 -1.00
CA SER A 408 -31.97 -34.53 -0.19
C SER A 408 -30.79 -35.04 -1.01
N GLY A 409 -29.66 -34.34 -0.94
CA GLY A 409 -28.49 -34.61 -1.77
C GLY A 409 -28.44 -33.80 -3.07
N ASP A 410 -29.48 -33.02 -3.41
CA ASP A 410 -29.41 -31.98 -4.44
C ASP A 410 -28.58 -30.79 -3.92
N GLY A 411 -27.71 -30.25 -4.77
CA GLY A 411 -26.91 -29.07 -4.51
C GLY A 411 -25.69 -28.94 -5.42
N VAL A 412 -24.58 -28.45 -4.89
CA VAL A 412 -23.34 -28.24 -5.66
C VAL A 412 -22.14 -28.91 -5.02
N VAL A 413 -21.15 -29.22 -5.85
CA VAL A 413 -19.89 -29.84 -5.43
C VAL A 413 -18.73 -29.19 -6.16
N THR A 414 -17.60 -28.99 -5.48
CA THR A 414 -16.37 -28.52 -6.12
C THR A 414 -15.71 -29.63 -6.92
N ASP A 415 -14.83 -29.30 -7.86
CA ASP A 415 -13.90 -30.27 -8.42
C ASP A 415 -13.07 -30.93 -7.29
N ALA A 416 -12.68 -32.19 -7.48
CA ALA A 416 -11.77 -32.87 -6.59
C ALA A 416 -10.36 -32.28 -6.71
N VAL A 417 -9.79 -31.89 -5.58
CA VAL A 417 -8.45 -31.30 -5.48
C VAL A 417 -7.48 -32.32 -4.91
N PRO A 418 -6.29 -32.53 -5.51
CA PRO A 418 -5.35 -33.53 -5.05
C PRO A 418 -4.78 -33.16 -3.67
N VAL A 419 -4.60 -34.16 -2.83
CA VAL A 419 -4.11 -34.01 -1.45
C VAL A 419 -2.99 -35.00 -1.16
N PHE A 420 -2.00 -34.55 -0.41
CA PHE A 420 -0.80 -35.32 -0.08
C PHE A 420 -0.61 -35.34 1.44
N PRO A 421 -1.45 -36.11 2.17
CA PRO A 421 -1.33 -36.22 3.61
C PRO A 421 0.00 -36.86 4.01
N THR A 422 0.65 -36.31 5.04
CA THR A 422 1.89 -36.86 5.62
C THR A 422 1.64 -37.26 7.07
N ALA A 423 2.57 -38.00 7.69
CA ALA A 423 2.47 -38.32 9.13
C ALA A 423 2.40 -37.06 10.02
N GLU A 424 3.04 -35.96 9.59
CA GLU A 424 3.05 -34.66 10.28
C GLU A 424 1.81 -33.81 9.98
N ARG A 425 1.18 -34.00 8.80
CA ARG A 425 -0.03 -33.28 8.36
C ARG A 425 -1.05 -34.26 7.76
N PRO A 426 -1.65 -35.14 8.57
CA PRO A 426 -2.59 -36.16 8.09
C PRO A 426 -4.03 -35.63 7.98
N PHE A 427 -4.32 -34.49 8.60
CA PHE A 427 -5.67 -33.91 8.72
C PHE A 427 -5.96 -32.86 7.64
N VAL A 428 -7.25 -32.72 7.32
CA VAL A 428 -7.79 -31.66 6.46
C VAL A 428 -9.03 -31.06 7.13
N ALA A 429 -9.13 -29.72 7.10
CA ALA A 429 -10.33 -28.98 7.45
C ALA A 429 -10.98 -28.43 6.18
N LEU A 430 -12.32 -28.40 6.15
CA LEU A 430 -13.09 -27.82 5.06
C LEU A 430 -14.31 -27.06 5.57
N PHE A 431 -14.73 -26.04 4.82
CA PHE A 431 -15.98 -25.33 5.09
C PHE A 431 -16.55 -24.66 3.84
N ALA A 432 -17.81 -24.23 3.93
CA ALA A 432 -18.45 -23.34 2.97
C ALA A 432 -19.19 -22.21 3.70
N SER A 433 -19.14 -20.99 3.15
CA SER A 433 -20.01 -19.88 3.53
C SER A 433 -21.37 -20.09 2.87
N VAL A 434 -22.40 -20.32 3.68
CA VAL A 434 -23.78 -20.59 3.21
C VAL A 434 -24.75 -19.57 3.80
N TRP A 435 -25.70 -19.11 2.99
CA TRP A 435 -26.85 -18.32 3.43
C TRP A 435 -28.12 -19.11 3.16
N VAL A 436 -28.83 -19.55 4.19
CA VAL A 436 -30.07 -20.30 4.04
C VAL A 436 -31.24 -19.32 3.83
N VAL A 437 -32.13 -19.61 2.87
CA VAL A 437 -33.42 -18.92 2.70
C VAL A 437 -34.56 -19.80 3.24
N SER A 438 -34.52 -21.09 2.91
CA SER A 438 -35.49 -22.08 3.37
C SER A 438 -34.90 -23.49 3.38
N GLY A 439 -35.51 -24.39 4.16
CA GLY A 439 -35.10 -25.79 4.28
C GLY A 439 -33.89 -25.97 5.22
N GLN A 440 -33.17 -27.08 5.05
CA GLN A 440 -31.94 -27.37 5.78
C GLN A 440 -30.83 -27.72 4.79
N VAL A 441 -29.61 -27.27 5.05
CA VAL A 441 -28.42 -27.49 4.22
C VAL A 441 -27.37 -28.24 5.04
N ARG A 442 -26.57 -29.08 4.37
CA ARG A 442 -25.38 -29.71 4.97
C ARG A 442 -24.17 -29.67 4.03
N VAL A 443 -22.99 -29.75 4.62
CA VAL A 443 -21.69 -29.87 3.94
C VAL A 443 -21.13 -31.28 4.14
N GLU A 444 -20.62 -31.88 3.07
CA GLU A 444 -20.05 -33.24 3.03
C GLU A 444 -18.64 -33.21 2.42
N ALA A 445 -17.77 -34.11 2.89
CA ALA A 445 -16.51 -34.41 2.22
C ALA A 445 -16.71 -35.55 1.20
N ILE A 446 -16.27 -35.34 -0.04
CA ILE A 446 -16.09 -36.44 -1.00
C ILE A 446 -14.60 -36.76 -1.07
N LEU A 447 -14.21 -37.98 -0.70
CA LEU A 447 -12.84 -38.47 -0.78
C LEU A 447 -12.67 -39.36 -2.02
N THR A 448 -11.63 -39.11 -2.80
CA THR A 448 -11.15 -40.05 -3.82
C THR A 448 -10.12 -40.98 -3.18
N LEU A 449 -10.40 -42.28 -3.21
CA LEU A 449 -9.55 -43.35 -2.68
C LEU A 449 -9.06 -44.24 -3.84
N PRO A 450 -7.97 -45.02 -3.67
CA PRO A 450 -7.53 -46.02 -4.64
C PRO A 450 -8.62 -47.05 -5.03
N THR A 451 -9.59 -47.28 -4.15
CA THR A 451 -10.71 -48.20 -4.34
C THR A 451 -11.98 -47.54 -4.90
N GLY A 452 -11.95 -46.25 -5.26
CA GLY A 452 -13.10 -45.47 -5.73
C GLY A 452 -13.45 -44.30 -4.79
N THR A 453 -14.67 -43.78 -4.91
CA THR A 453 -15.09 -42.57 -4.19
C THR A 453 -15.82 -42.91 -2.88
N ALA A 454 -15.45 -42.26 -1.78
CA ALA A 454 -16.14 -42.36 -0.50
C ALA A 454 -16.70 -40.99 -0.08
N VAL A 455 -18.02 -40.90 0.06
CA VAL A 455 -18.67 -39.75 0.71
C VAL A 455 -18.59 -39.97 2.22
N ARG A 456 -18.03 -39.00 2.96
CA ARG A 456 -18.01 -39.03 4.43
C ARG A 456 -19.14 -38.12 4.96
N PRO A 457 -20.28 -38.69 5.41
CA PRO A 457 -21.28 -37.93 6.15
C PRO A 457 -20.72 -37.56 7.54
N VAL A 458 -21.30 -36.52 8.14
CA VAL A 458 -20.62 -35.81 9.23
C VAL A 458 -21.04 -36.29 10.62
N LEU A 459 -20.03 -36.59 11.42
CA LEU A 459 -19.95 -36.28 12.85
C LEU A 459 -18.74 -35.33 12.95
N PRO A 460 -18.84 -34.09 13.49
CA PRO A 460 -19.80 -33.60 14.49
C PRO A 460 -20.77 -32.49 13.99
N ALA A 461 -21.50 -31.86 14.90
CA ALA A 461 -22.73 -31.07 14.64
C ALA A 461 -22.62 -29.79 13.78
N ILE A 462 -21.44 -29.32 13.38
CA ILE A 462 -21.23 -27.99 12.76
C ILE A 462 -21.51 -27.99 11.23
N ALA A 463 -21.63 -29.15 10.59
CA ALA A 463 -21.76 -29.23 9.13
C ALA A 463 -23.21 -29.17 8.58
N SER A 464 -24.20 -28.76 9.37
CA SER A 464 -25.56 -28.54 8.85
C SER A 464 -26.28 -27.41 9.56
N SER A 465 -27.14 -26.69 8.85
CA SER A 465 -27.98 -25.63 9.43
C SER A 465 -29.30 -25.44 8.69
N SER A 466 -30.25 -24.82 9.39
CA SER A 466 -31.53 -24.32 8.88
C SER A 466 -31.78 -22.86 9.31
N ILE A 467 -30.76 -22.12 9.77
CA ILE A 467 -30.93 -20.73 10.23
C ILE A 467 -31.01 -19.82 9.01
N ALA A 468 -32.22 -19.34 8.72
CA ALA A 468 -32.46 -18.49 7.56
C ALA A 468 -32.03 -17.03 7.79
N GLY A 469 -31.58 -16.35 6.73
CA GLY A 469 -31.38 -14.90 6.73
C GLY A 469 -30.06 -14.40 7.31
N GLN A 470 -29.04 -15.26 7.43
CA GLN A 470 -27.69 -14.87 7.81
C GLN A 470 -26.62 -15.76 7.13
N TRP A 471 -25.36 -15.30 7.16
CA TRP A 471 -24.21 -16.08 6.70
C TRP A 471 -23.70 -17.01 7.79
N GLU A 472 -23.55 -18.29 7.45
CA GLU A 472 -22.98 -19.31 8.32
C GLU A 472 -21.78 -19.98 7.66
N ASN A 473 -20.75 -20.32 8.45
CA ASN A 473 -19.62 -21.12 7.98
C ASN A 473 -19.88 -22.58 8.39
N LEU A 474 -20.40 -23.39 7.47
CA LEU A 474 -20.67 -24.81 7.71
C LEU A 474 -19.45 -25.64 7.28
N GLY A 475 -18.98 -26.57 8.11
CA GLY A 475 -17.75 -27.28 7.79
C GLY A 475 -17.43 -28.49 8.66
N ILE A 476 -16.33 -29.14 8.32
CA ILE A 476 -15.75 -30.29 9.01
C ILE A 476 -14.32 -29.90 9.41
N THR A 477 -14.00 -30.04 10.69
CA THR A 477 -12.72 -29.68 11.30
C THR A 477 -12.31 -30.77 12.30
N GLY A 478 -11.15 -30.62 12.93
CA GLY A 478 -10.66 -31.58 13.92
C GLY A 478 -10.04 -32.82 13.29
N ASN A 479 -9.94 -33.88 14.11
CA ASN A 479 -9.30 -35.14 13.73
C ASN A 479 -10.20 -36.02 12.84
N ASP A 480 -11.43 -35.59 12.56
CA ASP A 480 -12.48 -36.38 11.88
C ASP A 480 -12.17 -36.64 10.39
N LEU A 481 -11.28 -35.85 9.80
CA LEU A 481 -10.78 -36.01 8.41
C LEU A 481 -9.28 -36.33 8.37
N ASN A 482 -8.88 -37.45 8.98
CA ASN A 482 -7.55 -38.03 8.77
C ASN A 482 -7.46 -38.69 7.38
N LEU A 483 -6.92 -37.95 6.41
CA LEU A 483 -6.79 -38.40 5.03
C LEU A 483 -5.68 -39.45 4.84
N LEU A 484 -4.66 -39.45 5.70
CA LEU A 484 -3.60 -40.46 5.67
C LEU A 484 -4.16 -41.85 5.97
N THR A 485 -4.92 -41.97 7.06
CA THR A 485 -5.58 -43.23 7.47
C THR A 485 -6.70 -43.62 6.49
N ALA A 486 -7.37 -42.65 5.87
CA ALA A 486 -8.36 -42.93 4.83
C ALA A 486 -7.73 -43.40 3.50
N GLY A 487 -6.43 -43.14 3.28
CA GLY A 487 -5.76 -43.37 1.99
C GLY A 487 -6.27 -42.45 0.87
N ALA A 488 -6.75 -41.25 1.20
CA ALA A 488 -7.35 -40.34 0.22
C ALA A 488 -6.30 -39.60 -0.61
N THR A 489 -6.52 -39.57 -1.94
CA THR A 489 -5.64 -38.91 -2.92
C THR A 489 -6.20 -37.60 -3.46
N ALA A 490 -7.52 -37.38 -3.36
CA ALA A 490 -8.17 -36.10 -3.63
C ALA A 490 -9.41 -35.91 -2.72
N ILE A 491 -9.84 -34.65 -2.57
CA ILE A 491 -11.04 -34.27 -1.80
C ILE A 491 -11.87 -33.23 -2.57
N ALA A 492 -13.20 -33.28 -2.43
CA ALA A 492 -14.11 -32.21 -2.86
C ALA A 492 -15.08 -31.83 -1.73
N VAL A 493 -15.56 -30.58 -1.76
CA VAL A 493 -16.61 -30.09 -0.85
C VAL A 493 -17.94 -30.17 -1.56
N ARG A 494 -18.93 -30.84 -0.94
CA ARG A 494 -20.30 -30.95 -1.43
C ARG A 494 -21.26 -30.24 -0.48
N ILE A 495 -22.06 -29.31 -0.99
CA ILE A 495 -23.07 -28.55 -0.23
C ILE A 495 -24.45 -28.89 -0.79
N VAL A 496 -25.30 -29.49 0.04
CA VAL A 496 -26.57 -30.11 -0.40
C VAL A 496 -27.72 -29.94 0.60
N GLN A 497 -28.95 -30.08 0.11
CA GLN A 497 -30.16 -30.17 0.93
C GLN A 497 -30.08 -31.36 1.90
N ASN A 498 -30.35 -31.07 3.17
CA ASN A 498 -30.58 -32.07 4.21
C ASN A 498 -32.09 -32.29 4.42
N GLY A 499 -32.52 -33.56 4.49
CA GLY A 499 -33.92 -33.91 4.72
C GLY A 499 -34.86 -33.69 3.53
N THR A 500 -36.16 -33.91 3.77
CA THR A 500 -37.20 -34.00 2.72
C THR A 500 -37.81 -32.66 2.30
N THR A 501 -37.55 -31.58 3.05
CA THR A 501 -38.09 -30.24 2.72
C THR A 501 -37.20 -29.56 1.69
N PRO A 502 -37.73 -29.12 0.53
CA PRO A 502 -36.97 -28.37 -0.47
C PRO A 502 -36.20 -27.18 0.14
N ALA A 503 -34.94 -27.04 -0.23
CA ALA A 503 -34.06 -26.01 0.31
C ALA A 503 -33.66 -24.98 -0.74
N THR A 504 -33.72 -23.71 -0.37
CA THR A 504 -33.16 -22.60 -1.16
C THR A 504 -32.05 -21.97 -0.33
N PHE A 505 -30.84 -21.89 -0.90
CA PHE A 505 -29.67 -21.37 -0.22
C PHE A 505 -28.67 -20.75 -1.20
N TYR A 506 -27.76 -19.94 -0.69
CA TYR A 506 -26.63 -19.40 -1.45
C TYR A 506 -25.31 -19.96 -0.92
N VAL A 507 -24.38 -20.28 -1.82
CA VAL A 507 -22.99 -20.61 -1.49
C VAL A 507 -22.11 -19.50 -2.05
N ASP A 508 -21.50 -18.71 -1.18
CA ASP A 508 -20.56 -17.64 -1.58
C ASP A 508 -19.14 -18.19 -1.77
N SER A 509 -18.70 -19.03 -0.84
CA SER A 509 -17.31 -19.50 -0.80
C SER A 509 -17.19 -20.92 -0.25
N ALA A 510 -16.17 -21.65 -0.70
CA ALA A 510 -15.74 -22.92 -0.11
C ALA A 510 -14.21 -22.95 0.07
N GLN A 511 -13.75 -23.66 1.11
CA GLN A 511 -12.35 -23.83 1.41
C GLN A 511 -12.02 -25.27 1.84
N VAL A 512 -10.85 -25.75 1.43
CA VAL A 512 -10.17 -26.97 1.91
C VAL A 512 -8.75 -26.59 2.29
N THR A 513 -8.31 -26.94 3.50
CA THR A 513 -6.98 -26.64 4.04
C THR A 513 -6.36 -27.90 4.66
N GLN A 514 -5.05 -28.08 4.51
CA GLN A 514 -4.33 -29.22 5.10
C GLN A 514 -3.90 -28.91 6.54
N SER A 515 -4.91 -28.77 7.40
CA SER A 515 -4.81 -28.44 8.82
C SER A 515 -5.84 -29.25 9.62
N ALA A 516 -5.71 -29.27 10.95
CA ALA A 516 -6.69 -29.92 11.85
C ALA A 516 -7.79 -28.95 12.34
N SER A 517 -7.79 -27.69 11.90
CA SER A 517 -8.67 -26.63 12.41
C SER A 517 -9.15 -25.73 11.27
N GLN A 518 -10.26 -25.04 11.45
CA GLN A 518 -10.65 -24.01 10.50
C GLN A 518 -9.57 -22.91 10.47
N GLU A 519 -9.04 -22.62 9.29
CA GLU A 519 -8.15 -21.47 9.05
C GLU A 519 -8.98 -20.28 8.50
N PRO A 520 -8.48 -19.03 8.58
CA PRO A 520 -9.15 -17.88 7.97
C PRO A 520 -9.30 -18.06 6.46
N PHE A 521 -10.47 -17.69 5.91
CA PHE A 521 -10.71 -17.84 4.48
C PHE A 521 -9.71 -17.02 3.65
N VAL A 522 -9.15 -17.66 2.62
CA VAL A 522 -8.36 -16.99 1.58
C VAL A 522 -8.70 -17.64 0.24
N GLU A 523 -8.69 -16.82 -0.81
CA GLU A 523 -8.70 -17.29 -2.19
C GLU A 523 -7.29 -17.68 -2.61
N GLY A 524 -7.08 -18.94 -2.98
CA GLY A 524 -5.76 -19.51 -3.29
C GLY A 524 -4.89 -19.76 -2.05
N SER A 525 -3.60 -19.44 -2.13
CA SER A 525 -2.64 -19.58 -1.04
C SER A 525 -2.23 -18.21 -0.51
N GLY A 526 -2.31 -17.99 0.80
CA GLY A 526 -1.73 -16.81 1.43
C GLY A 526 -0.21 -16.72 1.22
N GLY A 527 0.47 -17.87 1.10
CA GLY A 527 1.88 -17.93 0.70
C GLY A 527 2.11 -17.41 -0.72
N THR A 528 1.20 -17.70 -1.65
CA THR A 528 1.23 -17.16 -3.03
C THR A 528 0.99 -15.65 -3.05
N LYS A 529 0.07 -15.13 -2.23
CA LYS A 529 -0.13 -13.67 -2.08
C LYS A 529 1.10 -12.98 -1.49
N LEU A 530 1.71 -13.54 -0.44
CA LEU A 530 2.97 -13.04 0.13
C LEU A 530 4.10 -13.02 -0.91
N TRP A 531 4.17 -14.04 -1.77
CA TRP A 531 5.12 -14.12 -2.88
C TRP A 531 4.88 -13.02 -3.92
N GLN A 532 3.63 -12.83 -4.37
CA GLN A 532 3.25 -11.80 -5.34
C GLN A 532 3.58 -10.39 -4.81
N MET A 533 3.21 -10.08 -3.56
CA MET A 533 3.51 -8.80 -2.92
C MET A 533 5.02 -8.59 -2.74
N ALA A 534 5.78 -9.65 -2.43
CA ALA A 534 7.23 -9.56 -2.38
C ALA A 534 7.85 -9.29 -3.76
N ASN A 535 7.31 -9.91 -4.81
CA ASN A 535 7.73 -9.69 -6.19
C ASN A 535 7.44 -8.26 -6.65
N GLU A 536 6.26 -7.71 -6.35
CA GLU A 536 5.93 -6.30 -6.60
C GLU A 536 6.91 -5.37 -5.90
N ARG A 537 7.15 -5.59 -4.60
CA ARG A 537 8.08 -4.77 -3.82
C ARG A 537 9.52 -4.87 -4.32
N LEU A 538 9.97 -6.03 -4.80
CA LEU A 538 11.28 -6.17 -5.46
C LEU A 538 11.30 -5.45 -6.83
N ARG A 539 10.19 -5.42 -7.56
CA ARG A 539 10.05 -4.66 -8.82
C ARG A 539 10.23 -3.17 -8.59
N THR A 540 9.63 -2.61 -7.53
CA THR A 540 9.75 -1.17 -7.21
C THR A 540 11.05 -0.79 -6.49
N SER A 541 11.62 -1.68 -5.66
CA SER A 541 12.79 -1.36 -4.80
C SER A 541 14.11 -2.06 -5.16
N GLY A 542 14.11 -2.98 -6.13
CA GLY A 542 15.28 -3.75 -6.56
C GLY A 542 16.34 -2.96 -7.32
N GLY A 543 15.92 -2.03 -8.19
CA GLY A 543 16.82 -1.07 -8.81
C GLY A 543 17.23 0.04 -7.83
N PRO A 544 18.37 0.75 -8.05
CA PRO A 544 18.69 1.95 -7.27
C PRO A 544 17.60 3.01 -7.41
N LEU A 545 17.40 3.81 -6.37
CA LEU A 545 16.56 5.00 -6.45
C LEU A 545 17.30 6.03 -7.32
N VAL A 546 16.62 6.53 -8.34
CA VAL A 546 17.11 7.58 -9.24
C VAL A 546 16.13 8.73 -9.21
N SER A 547 16.55 9.83 -8.59
CA SER A 547 15.80 11.09 -8.60
C SER A 547 16.42 12.09 -9.55
N TYR A 548 15.56 12.83 -10.24
CA TYR A 548 15.92 13.89 -11.16
C TYR A 548 15.40 15.21 -10.59
N ASP A 549 16.29 16.20 -10.52
CA ASP A 549 16.03 17.56 -10.07
C ASP A 549 16.19 18.43 -11.33
N ALA A 550 15.05 18.79 -11.93
CA ALA A 550 14.97 19.37 -13.27
C ALA A 550 14.44 20.80 -13.21
N SER A 551 15.28 21.78 -13.55
CA SER A 551 14.86 23.16 -13.81
C SER A 551 14.28 23.24 -15.20
N ILE A 552 13.05 23.74 -15.34
CA ILE A 552 12.28 23.75 -16.58
C ILE A 552 11.61 25.09 -16.88
N VAL A 553 11.21 25.26 -18.14
CA VAL A 553 10.23 26.27 -18.56
C VAL A 553 8.91 25.54 -18.87
N ASP A 554 7.85 25.80 -18.11
CA ASP A 554 6.51 25.25 -18.47
C ASP A 554 5.97 26.02 -19.69
N LEU A 555 6.27 25.51 -20.88
CA LEU A 555 5.87 26.11 -22.15
C LEU A 555 4.34 26.23 -22.30
N ALA A 556 3.59 25.24 -21.80
CA ALA A 556 2.14 25.21 -21.90
C ALA A 556 1.49 26.30 -21.02
N ARG A 557 2.14 26.65 -19.91
CA ARG A 557 1.78 27.81 -19.07
C ARG A 557 2.28 29.13 -19.67
N LEU A 558 3.45 29.13 -20.31
CA LEU A 558 4.07 30.34 -20.87
C LEU A 558 3.26 30.93 -22.03
N ASP A 559 2.82 30.06 -22.95
CA ASP A 559 2.00 30.40 -24.12
C ASP A 559 1.19 29.16 -24.54
N PRO A 560 -0.02 28.96 -23.98
CA PRO A 560 -0.86 27.80 -24.29
C PRO A 560 -1.21 27.68 -25.78
N GLY A 561 -1.29 28.81 -26.49
CA GLY A 561 -1.68 28.86 -27.90
C GLY A 561 -0.60 28.33 -28.83
N ASN A 562 0.67 28.72 -28.61
CA ASN A 562 1.80 28.27 -29.43
C ASN A 562 2.42 26.95 -28.94
N PHE A 563 2.17 26.53 -27.70
CA PHE A 563 2.78 25.34 -27.10
C PHE A 563 1.81 24.26 -26.65
N GLY A 564 0.53 24.29 -27.07
CA GLY A 564 -0.51 23.32 -26.67
C GLY A 564 -0.17 21.83 -26.92
N ASP A 565 0.75 21.51 -27.84
CA ASP A 565 1.28 20.15 -28.03
C ASP A 565 2.13 19.64 -26.84
N ASN A 566 2.61 20.54 -25.98
CA ASN A 566 3.26 20.17 -24.72
C ASN A 566 2.20 20.18 -23.62
N ALA A 567 2.06 19.08 -22.90
CA ALA A 567 1.17 19.04 -21.74
C ALA A 567 1.68 19.98 -20.62
N ARG A 568 0.76 20.69 -19.96
CA ARG A 568 1.02 21.45 -18.72
C ARG A 568 1.62 20.54 -17.66
N VAL A 569 2.57 21.07 -16.90
CA VAL A 569 3.25 20.31 -15.85
C VAL A 569 2.39 20.24 -14.61
N THR A 570 1.81 19.05 -14.40
CA THR A 570 0.83 18.74 -13.34
C THR A 570 1.45 17.81 -12.30
N LEU A 571 1.15 18.05 -11.02
CA LEU A 571 1.64 17.21 -9.93
C LEU A 571 1.19 15.75 -10.11
N GLY A 572 2.06 14.79 -9.81
CA GLY A 572 1.78 13.36 -9.92
C GLY A 572 1.68 12.81 -11.35
N ALA A 573 1.59 13.67 -12.37
CA ALA A 573 1.57 13.26 -13.77
C ALA A 573 2.94 12.72 -14.23
N LYS A 574 2.97 12.12 -15.42
CA LYS A 574 4.22 11.62 -16.02
C LYS A 574 4.96 12.73 -16.76
N ALA A 575 6.27 12.78 -16.59
CA ALA A 575 7.20 13.61 -17.35
C ALA A 575 8.13 12.71 -18.19
N ARG A 576 8.23 12.98 -19.49
CA ARG A 576 9.19 12.37 -20.40
C ARG A 576 10.42 13.26 -20.50
N VAL A 577 11.51 12.87 -19.86
CA VAL A 577 12.79 13.61 -19.87
C VAL A 577 13.69 13.05 -20.96
N ARG A 578 14.16 13.93 -21.85
CA ARG A 578 15.14 13.65 -22.90
C ARG A 578 16.34 14.57 -22.78
N GLU A 579 17.47 14.01 -22.38
CA GLU A 579 18.77 14.67 -22.34
C GLU A 579 19.81 13.77 -23.05
N PRO A 580 20.05 13.98 -24.36
CA PRO A 580 20.95 13.15 -25.16
C PRO A 580 22.39 13.13 -24.64
N ARG A 581 22.89 14.24 -24.05
CA ARG A 581 24.27 14.36 -23.56
C ARG A 581 24.56 13.42 -22.39
N LEU A 582 23.53 13.06 -21.64
CA LEU A 582 23.59 12.12 -20.51
C LEU A 582 23.01 10.74 -20.87
N THR A 583 22.63 10.54 -22.14
CA THR A 583 21.96 9.33 -22.65
C THR A 583 20.67 9.01 -21.87
N ILE A 584 19.93 10.05 -21.46
CA ILE A 584 18.69 9.92 -20.69
C ILE A 584 17.49 10.05 -21.62
N ALA A 585 16.68 9.00 -21.65
CA ALA A 585 15.35 8.97 -22.25
C ALA A 585 14.42 8.20 -21.31
N VAL A 586 13.88 8.88 -20.30
CA VAL A 586 13.05 8.27 -19.26
C VAL A 586 11.65 8.87 -19.24
N THR A 587 10.65 8.08 -18.86
CA THR A 587 9.33 8.59 -18.50
C THR A 587 9.11 8.26 -17.03
N THR A 588 8.96 9.29 -16.21
CA THR A 588 9.07 9.25 -14.74
C THR A 588 7.97 10.10 -14.13
N ARG A 589 7.57 9.84 -12.89
CA ARG A 589 6.50 10.60 -12.22
C ARG A 589 7.02 11.92 -11.65
N ILE A 590 6.21 12.97 -11.70
CA ILE A 590 6.46 14.25 -11.04
C ILE A 590 6.02 14.12 -9.58
N LEU A 591 6.97 14.09 -8.64
CA LEU A 591 6.69 14.01 -7.20
C LEU A 591 6.51 15.39 -6.56
N GLU A 592 7.27 16.38 -7.02
CA GLU A 592 7.20 17.75 -6.51
C GLU A 592 7.30 18.75 -7.66
N ILE A 593 6.66 19.90 -7.48
CA ILE A 593 6.75 21.08 -8.35
C ILE A 593 7.03 22.30 -7.48
N GLU A 594 8.21 22.90 -7.62
CA GLU A 594 8.53 24.23 -7.10
C GLU A 594 8.26 25.23 -8.24
N ARG A 595 7.20 26.03 -8.16
CA ARG A 595 6.85 27.04 -9.18
C ARG A 595 7.33 28.41 -8.74
N ASP A 596 8.09 29.08 -9.60
CA ASP A 596 8.31 30.53 -9.51
C ASP A 596 7.28 31.22 -10.41
N TYR A 597 6.36 31.97 -9.80
CA TYR A 597 5.25 32.61 -10.48
C TYR A 597 5.63 33.94 -11.16
N LEU A 598 6.75 34.55 -10.77
CA LEU A 598 7.26 35.79 -11.38
C LEU A 598 8.21 35.49 -12.53
N ILE A 599 8.97 34.38 -12.43
CA ILE A 599 9.94 33.91 -13.41
C ILE A 599 9.55 32.49 -13.87
N PRO A 600 8.65 32.34 -14.87
CA PRO A 600 8.15 31.02 -15.31
C PRO A 600 9.24 30.01 -15.74
N GLY A 601 10.43 30.48 -16.11
CA GLY A 601 11.60 29.65 -16.44
C GLY A 601 12.41 29.14 -15.24
N ASN A 602 12.00 29.47 -14.01
CA ASN A 602 12.59 29.01 -12.75
C ASN A 602 11.68 27.99 -12.03
N THR A 603 10.83 27.27 -12.79
CA THR A 603 10.08 26.12 -12.24
C THR A 603 11.04 24.93 -12.07
N ARG A 604 10.99 24.24 -10.94
CA ARG A 604 11.74 22.99 -10.71
C ARG A 604 10.82 21.81 -10.46
N LEU A 605 11.24 20.64 -10.92
CA LEU A 605 10.56 19.37 -10.70
C LEU A 605 11.46 18.38 -10.00
N THR A 606 10.94 17.75 -8.94
CA THR A 606 11.50 16.52 -8.39
C THR A 606 10.79 15.35 -9.07
N LEU A 607 11.54 14.52 -9.80
CA LEU A 607 11.04 13.31 -10.47
C LEU A 607 11.72 12.07 -9.87
N SER A 608 11.02 10.94 -9.80
CA SER A 608 11.58 9.68 -9.29
C SER A 608 11.19 8.46 -10.12
N ASN A 609 12.13 7.53 -10.28
CA ASN A 609 11.86 6.21 -10.86
C ASN A 609 11.04 5.28 -9.95
N ARG A 610 10.77 5.66 -8.70
CA ARG A 610 9.93 4.91 -7.76
C ARG A 610 8.69 5.73 -7.36
N PRO A 611 7.47 5.15 -7.44
CA PRO A 611 6.27 5.81 -6.94
C PRO A 611 6.25 5.90 -5.40
N ASP A 612 6.63 4.82 -4.70
CA ASP A 612 6.49 4.66 -3.24
C ASP A 612 7.45 5.53 -2.38
N ASP A 613 8.26 6.43 -2.96
CA ASP A 613 9.30 7.18 -2.21
C ASP A 613 8.75 8.40 -1.44
N LEU A 614 7.43 8.53 -1.27
CA LEU A 614 6.84 9.57 -0.42
C LEU A 614 7.40 9.52 1.00
N ALA A 615 7.52 8.32 1.57
CA ALA A 615 8.13 8.08 2.88
C ALA A 615 9.61 8.55 2.96
N GLY A 616 10.39 8.34 1.89
CA GLY A 616 11.78 8.81 1.80
C GLY A 616 11.90 10.30 1.52
N THR A 617 10.88 10.91 0.90
CA THR A 617 10.82 12.35 0.61
C THR A 617 10.70 13.17 1.90
N PHE A 618 9.86 12.74 2.85
CA PHE A 618 9.76 13.37 4.18
C PHE A 618 11.07 13.35 4.98
N ALA A 619 11.96 12.38 4.75
CA ALA A 619 13.23 12.24 5.47
C ALA A 619 14.36 13.11 4.91
N ARG A 620 14.16 13.79 3.77
CA ARG A 620 15.17 14.68 3.20
C ARG A 620 15.25 15.97 4.04
N PRO A 621 16.44 16.41 4.50
CA PRO A 621 16.56 17.68 5.21
C PRO A 621 16.08 18.81 4.31
N LYS A 622 15.13 19.63 4.79
CA LYS A 622 14.58 20.78 4.06
C LYS A 622 15.72 21.62 3.51
N ARG A 623 15.86 21.68 2.18
CA ARG A 623 16.82 22.59 1.53
C ARG A 623 16.43 24.02 1.93
N VAL A 624 17.36 24.73 2.57
CA VAL A 624 17.20 26.17 2.82
C VAL A 624 17.09 26.86 1.46
N PRO A 625 16.05 27.69 1.22
CA PRO A 625 15.93 28.44 -0.03
C PRO A 625 17.22 29.23 -0.27
N ARG A 626 17.87 28.95 -1.40
CA ARG A 626 19.04 29.74 -1.82
C ARG A 626 18.51 31.06 -2.34
N ILE A 627 18.42 32.06 -1.46
CA ILE A 627 18.14 33.44 -1.85
C ILE A 627 19.19 33.81 -2.90
N LEU A 628 18.72 34.01 -4.14
CA LEU A 628 19.53 34.53 -5.22
C LEU A 628 19.69 36.02 -4.99
N THR A 629 20.64 36.41 -4.15
CA THR A 629 21.19 37.76 -4.17
C THR A 629 21.84 37.96 -5.54
N ASP A 630 21.33 38.91 -6.33
CA ASP A 630 21.84 39.21 -7.66
C ASP A 630 23.34 39.52 -7.60
N ALA A 631 24.13 38.75 -8.33
CA ALA A 631 25.59 38.84 -8.35
C ALA A 631 26.11 39.87 -9.38
N SER A 632 25.31 40.91 -9.69
CA SER A 632 25.60 41.90 -10.74
C SER A 632 26.05 43.28 -10.23
N GLU A 633 26.06 43.52 -8.91
CA GLU A 633 26.57 44.77 -8.30
C GLU A 633 27.54 44.50 -7.14
N LEU A 634 28.63 43.79 -7.41
CA LEU A 634 29.83 43.83 -6.56
C LEU A 634 31.05 44.29 -7.35
N ASP A 635 31.27 45.59 -7.22
CA ASP A 635 32.34 46.49 -7.63
C ASP A 635 33.77 45.87 -7.78
N GLU A 636 34.53 46.38 -8.75
CA GLU A 636 35.82 45.84 -9.23
C GLU A 636 37.02 46.07 -8.28
N ASN A 637 36.80 46.30 -6.97
CA ASN A 637 37.83 46.74 -6.02
C ASN A 637 37.92 45.90 -4.72
N SER A 638 38.29 44.62 -4.83
CA SER A 638 38.71 43.83 -3.65
C SER A 638 39.81 42.79 -3.88
N GLU A 639 40.81 43.09 -4.72
CA GLU A 639 42.13 42.49 -4.47
C GLU A 639 42.71 43.04 -3.16
N GLN A 640 43.24 42.15 -2.31
CA GLN A 640 43.79 42.37 -0.97
C GLN A 640 42.81 42.41 0.22
N ARG A 641 42.45 41.22 0.73
CA ARG A 641 42.75 40.78 2.11
C ARG A 641 42.26 39.35 2.37
N SER A 642 43.19 38.40 2.25
CA SER A 642 43.02 37.05 2.80
C SER A 642 43.33 37.02 4.30
N SER A 643 42.87 35.97 4.99
CA SER A 643 43.21 35.53 6.36
C SER A 643 42.64 36.29 7.58
N VAL A 644 41.35 36.07 7.83
CA VAL A 644 40.68 36.08 9.17
C VAL A 644 39.40 35.23 9.05
N ILE A 645 38.84 34.53 10.06
CA ILE A 645 39.12 34.38 11.51
C ILE A 645 39.17 32.86 11.86
N GLY A 646 39.89 32.43 12.91
CA GLY A 646 39.88 31.04 13.40
C GLY A 646 38.67 30.69 14.28
N LEU A 647 38.16 29.47 14.16
CA LEU A 647 37.06 28.93 14.99
C LEU A 647 37.46 28.81 16.46
N ASN A 648 36.84 29.60 17.33
CA ASN A 648 36.74 29.35 18.78
C ASN A 648 35.64 30.24 19.38
N ASN A 649 34.55 29.63 19.83
CA ASN A 649 33.68 30.01 20.97
C ASN A 649 32.33 29.29 20.90
N PHE A 650 32.29 28.01 21.30
CA PHE A 650 31.03 27.36 21.70
C PHE A 650 30.87 27.56 23.21
N ARG A 651 30.05 28.52 23.62
CA ARG A 651 29.76 28.79 25.04
C ARG A 651 28.45 28.12 25.42
N VAL A 652 28.55 27.00 26.14
CA VAL A 652 27.38 26.37 26.78
C VAL A 652 26.85 27.32 27.85
N ILE A 653 25.60 27.75 27.70
CA ILE A 653 24.87 28.48 28.75
C ILE A 653 24.09 27.42 29.53
N SER A 654 24.61 27.06 30.71
CA SER A 654 23.87 26.30 31.72
C SER A 654 23.13 27.28 32.62
N GLU A 655 21.84 27.49 32.40
CA GLU A 655 21.02 28.21 33.37
C GLU A 655 20.87 27.38 34.65
N THR A 656 21.22 28.00 35.77
CA THR A 656 20.97 27.46 37.11
C THR A 656 20.06 28.46 37.81
N THR A 657 18.83 28.06 38.10
CA THR A 657 17.92 28.85 38.95
C THR A 657 17.26 27.97 39.99
N SER A 658 17.05 28.59 41.15
CA SER A 658 16.96 27.95 42.45
C SER A 658 15.53 27.69 42.92
N GLU A 659 15.42 26.75 43.87
CA GLU A 659 14.45 26.74 44.97
C GLU A 659 12.94 26.75 44.66
N ARG A 660 12.30 25.61 44.96
CA ARG A 660 11.18 25.60 45.90
C ARG A 660 11.09 24.27 46.67
N THR A 661 11.25 24.36 47.98
CA THR A 661 11.11 23.26 48.95
C THR A 661 9.64 22.92 49.17
N TYR A 662 9.26 21.63 49.23
CA TYR A 662 8.35 21.03 50.23
C TYR A 662 8.16 19.52 50.01
N GLY A 663 8.01 18.75 51.10
CA GLY A 663 7.42 17.40 51.08
C GLY A 663 8.40 16.22 51.17
N TRP A 664 8.71 15.76 52.38
CA TRP A 664 9.33 14.45 52.62
C TRP A 664 8.26 13.34 52.74
N THR A 665 8.49 12.20 52.09
CA THR A 665 8.00 10.89 52.58
C THR A 665 8.94 9.76 52.14
N ARG A 666 9.27 8.86 53.07
CA ARG A 666 10.11 7.67 52.84
C ARG A 666 9.29 6.53 52.21
N GLY A 667 9.87 5.80 51.28
CA GLY A 667 9.39 4.47 50.83
C GLY A 667 10.60 3.58 50.53
N ALA A 668 10.70 2.42 51.19
CA ALA A 668 11.90 1.57 51.13
C ALA A 668 11.83 0.54 49.99
N LEU A 669 12.97 0.26 49.36
CA LEU A 669 13.11 -0.86 48.44
C LEU A 669 13.21 -2.18 49.24
N VAL A 670 12.36 -3.16 48.94
CA VAL A 670 12.40 -4.49 49.56
C VAL A 670 13.20 -5.44 48.67
N ALA A 671 14.17 -6.13 49.27
CA ALA A 671 14.85 -7.26 48.65
C ALA A 671 14.11 -8.57 48.96
N SER A 672 14.07 -9.50 48.01
CA SER A 672 13.73 -10.89 48.28
C SER A 672 14.71 -11.85 47.58
N VAL A 673 15.33 -12.68 48.40
CA VAL A 673 16.28 -13.74 48.03
C VAL A 673 15.52 -15.01 47.68
N TRP A 674 15.97 -15.77 46.68
CA TRP A 674 15.92 -17.23 46.70
C TRP A 674 17.23 -17.78 46.11
N ALA A 675 17.68 -18.94 46.61
CA ALA A 675 19.10 -19.32 46.55
C ALA A 675 19.35 -20.78 46.14
N GLY A 676 20.56 -21.02 45.60
CA GLY A 676 21.24 -22.32 45.61
C GLY A 676 21.23 -23.11 44.29
N VAL A 677 22.19 -24.01 44.04
CA VAL A 677 23.45 -24.37 44.74
C VAL A 677 24.30 -25.21 43.75
N ARG A 678 25.60 -24.88 43.54
CA ARG A 678 26.78 -25.80 43.62
C ARG A 678 28.07 -25.21 43.05
N ASP A 679 29.15 -25.51 43.74
CA ASP A 679 30.53 -25.11 43.49
C ASP A 679 31.22 -25.94 42.40
N PHE A 680 32.30 -25.41 41.82
CA PHE A 680 33.60 -26.11 41.79
C PHE A 680 34.74 -25.13 41.46
N ASP A 681 35.63 -24.90 42.43
CA ASP A 681 36.92 -24.24 42.23
C ASP A 681 37.94 -25.20 41.59
N THR A 682 38.77 -24.72 40.65
CA THR A 682 40.25 -24.73 40.74
C THR A 682 40.91 -24.12 39.48
N PRO A 683 42.15 -23.56 39.58
CA PRO A 683 42.71 -22.67 38.55
C PRO A 683 43.62 -23.35 37.51
N LEU A 684 43.70 -22.74 36.33
CA LEU A 684 44.63 -23.10 35.25
C LEU A 684 46.04 -22.48 35.45
N PRO A 685 47.15 -23.21 35.21
CA PRO A 685 48.50 -22.67 35.20
C PRO A 685 48.91 -22.12 33.82
N ALA A 686 49.98 -21.31 33.78
CA ALA A 686 50.38 -20.52 32.60
C ALA A 686 51.65 -21.03 31.88
N GLY A 687 51.62 -20.99 30.54
CA GLY A 687 52.77 -20.91 29.62
C GLY A 687 53.54 -22.21 29.31
N PRO A 688 54.53 -22.18 28.39
CA PRO A 688 54.98 -21.05 27.55
C PRO A 688 55.19 -21.32 26.03
N TRP A 689 55.17 -20.23 25.25
CA TRP A 689 55.96 -19.85 24.04
C TRP A 689 56.45 -20.85 22.96
N ASP A 690 56.27 -20.38 21.71
CA ASP A 690 57.06 -20.55 20.46
C ASP A 690 57.21 -21.89 19.70
N ALA A 691 56.90 -21.78 18.38
CA ALA A 691 57.29 -22.56 17.19
C ALA A 691 56.06 -23.05 16.37
N VAL A 692 56.03 -23.07 15.02
CA VAL A 692 56.91 -22.58 13.94
C VAL A 692 56.04 -22.45 12.65
N MET A 693 56.48 -21.69 11.64
CA MET A 693 55.80 -21.59 10.31
C MET A 693 56.16 -22.75 9.34
N ALA A 694 55.31 -22.94 8.32
CA ALA A 694 55.38 -23.91 7.21
C ALA A 694 54.98 -25.36 7.59
N GLU A 695 54.12 -26.06 6.85
CA GLU A 695 53.78 -26.01 5.40
C GLU A 695 52.35 -25.56 5.05
#